data_AF-A0A2I2KJ23-F1
#
_entry.id   AF-A0A2I2KJ23-F1
#
_cell.length_a   1.000
_cell.length_b   1.000
_cell.length_c   1.000
_cell.angle_alpha   90.00
_cell.angle_beta   90.00
_cell.angle_gamma   90.00
#
_symmetry.space_group_name_H-M   'P 1'
#
loop_
_entity.id
_entity.type
_entity.pdbx_description
1 polymer ?
#
loop_
_entity_poly.entity_id
_entity_poly.type
_entity_poly.pdbx_seq_one_letter_code
_entity_poly.pdbx_strand_id
1 'polypeptide(L)'
;MAAMSPWLDEALHDKLDAAAATALRAWCSQTTISYSLVRPLTGGRSGALVLAVLEQDPVEGDRQLILKLDRAAGEPGEPRPGEFAHQRDAVSAAPEFAGRHLTRPVHQPISVGDGRWFVFQQVAADSLREPITLHTLLDAVLHPPRVSPGAPGGRAPGPRFAARVNAAPGLPPGQASAVAFAQAGGAVVRSVLADWAGPPRLERLAVPVILRRQLGHRLAPGGALWRLAAEHPGPTIAVDDEEHLLPNPFALLLDGDAGAGAGIRLPTFVGRAHGDLHVENILIPRTLRDVGGSYQLIDLARYAGDAVLTRDPTHLVLHVLARTLGDLSAPQRSATIDLLLQADAYDDALVPRWLSLFVGEVRSAAEGWARGSGLVDQWRDQMPLSLLACALMCLARPSTRPEDRGWFLRLAANASAYFLSQHAPAATQAHIPSQSPAPAPAPVPVPVPAPAPGTNPAPARTTGPAPAPALAPSSAEVSTRVPTAGAARTLRARTLGSSPPAPGPLPAEVGFTDADVLISHVAADQTWVDWITWHLEAAGWQVDARDEAPQLTAAQSTAAQSTAAWLSPPRQPRRRTLIVLSPAYLAALPAADRDEPAWSARPGCAAVLVRVEPCEPPERLAGIESVDLVGLGEPDALTALAAWARRAGSGDPAP
;
A
#
# COMPACT_ATOMS: atom_id res chain seq x y z
N MET A 1 11.03 -16.99 37.01
CA MET A 1 11.26 -16.25 35.76
C MET A 1 12.13 -17.11 34.87
N ALA A 2 11.62 -17.56 33.72
CA ALA A 2 12.48 -18.22 32.74
C ALA A 2 13.53 -17.20 32.27
N ALA A 3 14.81 -17.58 32.25
CA ALA A 3 15.85 -16.71 31.74
C ALA A 3 15.50 -16.34 30.29
N MET A 4 15.42 -15.04 30.00
CA MET A 4 15.13 -14.56 28.65
C MET A 4 16.18 -15.07 27.68
N SER A 5 15.72 -15.50 26.51
CA SER A 5 16.59 -16.04 25.46
C SER A 5 17.51 -14.92 24.95
N PRO A 6 18.83 -15.13 24.84
CA PRO A 6 19.75 -14.10 24.35
C PRO A 6 19.55 -13.77 22.86
N TRP A 7 18.72 -14.54 22.16
CA TRP A 7 18.55 -14.48 20.70
C TRP A 7 17.50 -13.49 20.20
N LEU A 8 16.43 -13.25 20.97
CA LEU A 8 15.35 -12.34 20.60
C LEU A 8 15.09 -11.43 21.80
N ASP A 9 14.93 -10.14 21.55
CA ASP A 9 14.46 -9.23 22.60
C ASP A 9 12.99 -9.51 22.98
N GLU A 10 12.57 -8.95 24.12
CA GLU A 10 11.21 -9.14 24.64
C GLU A 10 10.15 -8.62 23.66
N ALA A 11 10.41 -7.44 23.09
CA ALA A 11 9.49 -6.77 22.19
C ALA A 11 9.23 -7.57 20.91
N LEU A 12 10.26 -8.17 20.29
CA LEU A 12 10.08 -9.05 19.15
C LEU A 12 9.39 -10.35 19.56
N HIS A 13 9.75 -10.92 20.72
CA HIS A 13 9.13 -12.13 21.22
C HIS A 13 7.60 -11.97 21.36
N ASP A 14 7.15 -10.85 21.93
CA ASP A 14 5.74 -10.58 22.17
C ASP A 14 4.92 -10.33 20.90
N LYS A 15 5.56 -9.98 19.78
CA LYS A 15 4.91 -9.85 18.46
C LYS A 15 4.75 -11.20 17.74
N LEU A 16 5.45 -12.24 18.19
CA LEU A 16 5.43 -13.56 17.58
C LEU A 16 4.60 -14.52 18.44
N ASP A 17 3.79 -15.36 17.79
CA ASP A 17 3.22 -16.48 18.54
C ASP A 17 4.28 -17.53 18.92
N ALA A 18 3.91 -18.44 19.82
CA ALA A 18 4.82 -19.42 20.38
C ALA A 18 5.53 -20.29 19.32
N ALA A 19 4.84 -20.65 18.22
CA ALA A 19 5.43 -21.46 17.16
C ALA A 19 6.46 -20.65 16.37
N ALA A 20 6.11 -19.44 15.96
CA ALA A 20 6.97 -18.53 15.22
C ALA A 20 8.22 -18.14 16.05
N ALA A 21 8.04 -17.76 17.32
CA ALA A 21 9.13 -17.44 18.22
C ALA A 21 10.06 -18.63 18.49
N THR A 22 9.53 -19.86 18.56
CA THR A 22 10.34 -21.06 18.73
C THR A 22 11.17 -21.37 17.50
N ALA A 23 10.57 -21.29 16.30
CA ALA A 23 11.27 -21.51 15.04
C ALA A 23 12.39 -20.48 14.83
N LEU A 24 12.12 -19.19 15.06
CA LEU A 24 13.13 -18.14 14.90
C LEU A 24 14.27 -18.27 15.92
N ARG A 25 13.97 -18.58 17.19
CA ARG A 25 15.01 -18.84 18.22
C ARG A 25 15.88 -20.04 17.87
N ALA A 26 15.29 -21.13 17.40
CA ALA A 26 16.04 -22.31 16.98
C ALA A 26 17.02 -21.96 15.87
N TRP A 27 16.59 -21.19 14.86
CA TRP A 27 17.46 -20.72 13.79
C TRP A 27 18.57 -19.80 14.32
N CYS A 28 18.23 -18.79 15.13
CA CYS A 28 19.20 -17.86 15.74
C CYS A 28 20.30 -18.59 16.52
N SER A 29 19.93 -19.63 17.28
CA SER A 29 20.90 -20.43 18.04
C SER A 29 21.88 -21.22 17.15
N GLN A 30 21.47 -21.59 15.94
CA GLN A 30 22.31 -22.32 14.98
C GLN A 30 23.24 -21.37 14.22
N THR A 31 22.80 -20.14 13.96
CA THR A 31 23.54 -19.14 13.19
C THR A 31 24.32 -18.16 14.05
N THR A 32 24.10 -18.16 15.36
CA THR A 32 24.66 -17.18 16.33
C THR A 32 24.25 -15.74 16.05
N ILE A 33 23.13 -15.54 15.36
CA ILE A 33 22.54 -14.23 15.06
C ILE A 33 21.44 -13.92 16.08
N SER A 34 21.32 -12.66 16.53
CA SER A 34 20.18 -12.19 17.33
C SER A 34 19.38 -11.11 16.60
N TYR A 35 18.11 -10.96 16.99
CA TYR A 35 17.22 -9.93 16.47
C TYR A 35 16.58 -9.13 17.60
N SER A 36 16.52 -7.82 17.41
CA SER A 36 15.69 -6.91 18.22
C SER A 36 14.65 -6.20 17.38
N LEU A 37 13.48 -5.93 17.96
CA LEU A 37 12.43 -5.19 17.27
C LEU A 37 12.84 -3.72 17.17
N VAL A 38 12.88 -3.18 15.95
CA VAL A 38 13.01 -1.73 15.74
C VAL A 38 11.64 -1.09 15.80
N ARG A 39 10.68 -1.62 15.01
CA ARG A 39 9.27 -1.21 15.05
C ARG A 39 8.39 -2.17 14.25
N PRO A 40 7.10 -2.31 14.58
CA PRO A 40 6.14 -2.92 13.68
C PRO A 40 5.95 -2.04 12.43
N LEU A 41 5.74 -2.68 11.28
CA LEU A 41 5.33 -1.99 10.06
C LEU A 41 3.86 -2.29 9.81
N THR A 42 3.02 -1.30 10.09
CA THR A 42 1.58 -1.36 9.88
C THR A 42 1.23 -0.89 8.45
N GLY A 43 0.14 -1.42 7.89
CA GLY A 43 -0.37 -1.03 6.57
C GLY A 43 -0.36 -2.12 5.49
N GLY A 44 0.26 -3.28 5.75
CA GLY A 44 0.22 -4.42 4.84
C GLY A 44 -1.20 -5.00 4.70
N ARG A 45 -1.68 -5.19 3.47
CA ARG A 45 -2.99 -5.82 3.18
C ARG A 45 -2.93 -7.35 3.15
N SER A 46 -1.74 -7.94 3.20
CA SER A 46 -1.53 -9.39 3.04
C SER A 46 -1.91 -10.21 4.28
N GLY A 47 -2.21 -9.56 5.41
CA GLY A 47 -2.39 -10.25 6.70
C GLY A 47 -1.09 -10.82 7.27
N ALA A 48 0.03 -10.65 6.57
CA ALA A 48 1.36 -11.00 7.05
C ALA A 48 1.80 -10.06 8.17
N LEU A 49 2.51 -10.60 9.15
CA LEU A 49 3.18 -9.78 10.15
C LEU A 49 4.47 -9.23 9.52
N VAL A 50 4.60 -7.91 9.48
CA VAL A 50 5.78 -7.23 8.91
C VAL A 50 6.41 -6.36 9.98
N LEU A 51 7.70 -6.55 10.22
CA LEU A 51 8.47 -5.88 11.28
C LEU A 51 9.76 -5.32 10.69
N ALA A 52 10.16 -4.15 11.15
CA ALA A 52 11.55 -3.72 11.05
C ALA A 52 12.31 -4.29 12.24
N VAL A 53 13.41 -4.98 11.99
CA VAL A 53 14.25 -5.60 13.01
C VAL A 53 15.70 -5.17 12.85
N LEU A 54 16.44 -5.14 13.95
CA LEU A 54 17.89 -5.00 13.95
C LEU A 54 18.46 -6.40 14.09
N GLU A 55 19.14 -6.86 13.05
CA GLU A 55 19.97 -8.05 13.08
C GLU A 55 21.31 -7.72 13.70
N GLN A 56 21.77 -8.56 14.62
CA GLN A 56 23.10 -8.49 15.20
C GLN A 56 23.85 -9.76 14.83
N ASP A 57 24.74 -9.64 13.85
CA ASP A 57 25.57 -10.73 13.35
C ASP A 57 27.01 -10.51 13.82
N PRO A 58 27.62 -11.43 14.61
CA PRO A 58 28.98 -11.25 15.12
C PRO A 58 30.06 -11.27 14.01
N VAL A 59 29.72 -11.73 12.80
CA VAL A 59 30.63 -11.83 11.66
C VAL A 59 30.40 -10.69 10.67
N GLU A 60 29.14 -10.41 10.30
CA GLU A 60 28.80 -9.40 9.29
C GLU A 60 28.53 -7.99 9.88
N GLY A 61 28.32 -7.89 11.20
CA GLY A 61 27.95 -6.67 11.90
C GLY A 61 26.45 -6.43 11.94
N ASP A 62 26.06 -5.37 12.66
CA ASP A 62 24.65 -5.03 12.88
C ASP A 62 24.02 -4.39 11.64
N ARG A 63 22.79 -4.79 11.29
CA ARG A 63 22.03 -4.19 10.17
C ARG A 63 20.53 -4.22 10.38
N GLN A 64 19.82 -3.24 9.82
CA GLN A 64 18.35 -3.24 9.84
C GLN A 64 17.80 -4.07 8.67
N LEU A 65 16.79 -4.89 8.97
CA LEU A 65 16.09 -5.74 8.01
C LEU A 65 14.57 -5.57 8.14
N ILE A 66 13.87 -5.94 7.07
CA ILE A 66 12.44 -6.20 7.09
C ILE A 66 12.23 -7.69 7.31
N LEU A 67 11.65 -8.04 8.46
CA LEU A 67 11.19 -9.38 8.76
C LEU A 67 9.71 -9.48 8.37
N LYS A 68 9.38 -10.43 7.51
CA LYS A 68 8.00 -10.77 7.15
C LYS A 68 7.70 -12.20 7.55
N LEU A 69 6.63 -12.39 8.31
CA LEU A 69 6.07 -13.70 8.65
C LEU A 69 4.76 -13.87 7.88
N ASP A 70 4.80 -14.70 6.85
CA ASP A 70 3.68 -14.91 5.92
C ASP A 70 3.36 -16.39 5.76
N ARG A 71 2.11 -16.69 5.37
CA ARG A 71 1.68 -18.04 5.03
C ARG A 71 1.99 -18.30 3.56
N ALA A 72 2.62 -19.43 3.27
CA ALA A 72 2.85 -19.85 1.90
C ALA A 72 1.53 -19.96 1.13
N ALA A 73 1.46 -19.32 -0.04
CA ALA A 73 0.41 -19.59 -1.00
C ALA A 73 0.72 -20.92 -1.70
N GLY A 74 -0.09 -21.95 -1.51
CA GLY A 74 0.12 -23.26 -2.15
C GLY A 74 -0.86 -24.33 -1.68
N GLU A 75 -0.97 -25.40 -2.47
CA GLU A 75 -1.73 -26.61 -2.12
C GLU A 75 -1.12 -27.29 -0.87
N PRO A 76 -1.93 -27.91 -0.01
CA PRO A 76 -1.45 -28.70 1.11
C PRO A 76 -0.56 -29.86 0.63
N GLY A 77 0.77 -29.71 0.70
CA GLY A 77 1.72 -30.76 0.33
C GLY A 77 3.04 -30.26 -0.29
N GLU A 78 3.06 -29.06 -0.87
CA GLU A 78 4.29 -28.46 -1.40
C GLU A 78 4.37 -26.95 -1.06
N PRO A 79 4.40 -26.59 0.24
CA PRO A 79 4.42 -25.19 0.65
C PRO A 79 5.75 -24.55 0.22
N ARG A 80 5.72 -23.79 -0.87
CA ARG A 80 6.83 -22.93 -1.25
C ARG A 80 6.68 -21.58 -0.55
N PRO A 81 7.75 -20.99 0.00
CA PRO A 81 7.71 -19.63 0.52
C PRO A 81 7.48 -18.69 -0.66
N GLY A 82 6.20 -18.46 -0.98
CA GLY A 82 5.77 -17.96 -2.29
C GLY A 82 6.47 -16.67 -2.69
N GLU A 83 6.48 -15.67 -1.80
CA GLU A 83 7.15 -14.40 -2.07
C GLU A 83 8.67 -14.55 -2.19
N PHE A 84 9.32 -15.34 -1.32
CA PHE A 84 10.77 -15.54 -1.40
C PHE A 84 11.18 -16.23 -2.71
N ALA A 85 10.41 -17.23 -3.15
CA ALA A 85 10.62 -17.89 -4.43
C ALA A 85 10.46 -16.90 -5.59
N HIS A 86 9.37 -16.13 -5.60
CA HIS A 86 9.11 -15.11 -6.61
C HIS A 86 10.20 -14.01 -6.64
N GLN A 87 10.68 -13.57 -5.48
CA GLN A 87 11.77 -12.59 -5.39
C GLN A 87 13.07 -13.17 -5.93
N ARG A 88 13.40 -14.43 -5.62
CA ARG A 88 14.58 -15.10 -6.19
C ARG A 88 14.47 -15.26 -7.71
N ASP A 89 13.30 -15.63 -8.20
CA ASP A 89 13.04 -15.74 -9.63
C ASP A 89 13.21 -14.37 -10.31
N ALA A 90 12.68 -13.30 -9.71
CA ALA A 90 12.84 -11.93 -10.20
C ALA A 90 14.31 -11.49 -10.25
N VAL A 91 15.07 -11.75 -9.17
CA VAL A 91 16.51 -11.44 -9.10
C VAL A 91 17.29 -12.23 -10.14
N SER A 92 17.01 -13.52 -10.29
CA SER A 92 17.68 -14.37 -11.27
C SER A 92 17.36 -13.96 -12.71
N ALA A 93 16.12 -13.54 -12.98
CA ALA A 93 15.65 -13.23 -14.32
C ALA A 93 16.08 -11.85 -14.81
N ALA A 94 16.45 -10.92 -13.92
CA ALA A 94 16.89 -9.57 -14.25
C ALA A 94 17.88 -9.01 -13.21
N PRO A 95 19.12 -9.54 -13.11
CA PRO A 95 20.04 -9.21 -12.01
C PRO A 95 20.45 -7.73 -11.98
N GLU A 96 20.62 -7.08 -13.12
CA GLU A 96 20.97 -5.65 -13.19
C GLU A 96 19.82 -4.74 -12.72
N PHE A 97 18.57 -5.07 -13.10
CA PHE A 97 17.39 -4.36 -12.61
C PHE A 97 17.22 -4.61 -11.12
N ALA A 98 17.33 -5.87 -10.69
CA ALA A 98 17.21 -6.27 -9.30
C ALA A 98 18.23 -5.59 -8.39
N GLY A 99 19.48 -5.48 -8.85
CA GLY A 99 20.54 -4.83 -8.10
C GLY A 99 20.29 -3.34 -7.85
N ARG A 100 19.53 -2.67 -8.73
CA ARG A 100 19.20 -1.25 -8.65
C ARG A 100 17.86 -0.96 -7.97
N HIS A 101 16.85 -1.77 -8.25
CA HIS A 101 15.46 -1.42 -7.99
C HIS A 101 14.70 -2.44 -7.16
N LEU A 102 15.26 -3.58 -6.76
CA LEU A 102 14.57 -4.54 -5.89
C LEU A 102 15.25 -4.59 -4.52
N THR A 103 14.46 -4.69 -3.45
CA THR A 103 15.02 -5.13 -2.17
C THR A 103 15.58 -6.53 -2.30
N ARG A 104 16.65 -6.82 -1.55
CA ARG A 104 17.33 -8.12 -1.63
C ARG A 104 16.83 -9.02 -0.50
N PRO A 105 16.51 -10.29 -0.78
CA PRO A 105 16.25 -11.24 0.28
C PRO A 105 17.56 -11.48 1.06
N VAL A 106 17.43 -11.54 2.38
CA VAL A 106 18.52 -11.86 3.31
C VAL A 106 18.19 -13.22 3.92
N HIS A 107 19.19 -14.10 4.01
CA HIS A 107 19.06 -15.49 4.46
C HIS A 107 18.18 -16.39 3.58
N GLN A 108 18.16 -17.69 3.92
CA GLN A 108 17.13 -18.60 3.44
C GLN A 108 15.87 -18.48 4.31
N PRO A 109 14.68 -18.75 3.76
CA PRO A 109 13.42 -18.63 4.49
C PRO A 109 13.37 -19.65 5.61
N ILE A 110 12.84 -19.24 6.77
CA ILE A 110 12.77 -20.08 7.96
C ILE A 110 11.34 -20.61 8.10
N SER A 111 11.17 -21.93 8.01
CA SER A 111 9.87 -22.56 8.21
C SER A 111 9.43 -22.49 9.67
N VAL A 112 8.17 -22.11 9.92
CA VAL A 112 7.54 -22.21 11.24
C VAL A 112 6.95 -23.60 11.51
N GLY A 113 6.79 -24.42 10.47
CA GLY A 113 6.23 -25.77 10.55
C GLY A 113 4.70 -25.85 10.39
N ASP A 114 3.99 -24.73 10.35
CA ASP A 114 2.53 -24.63 10.21
C ASP A 114 2.08 -23.99 8.87
N GLY A 115 2.97 -24.06 7.87
CA GLY A 115 2.81 -23.44 6.56
C GLY A 115 3.22 -21.96 6.50
N ARG A 116 3.61 -21.35 7.63
CA ARG A 116 4.19 -20.01 7.65
C ARG A 116 5.71 -20.03 7.55
N TRP A 117 6.25 -18.92 7.05
CA TRP A 117 7.67 -18.74 6.81
C TRP A 117 8.11 -17.34 7.23
N PHE A 118 9.28 -17.24 7.85
CA PHE A 118 10.01 -15.98 7.92
C PHE A 118 10.78 -15.73 6.64
N VAL A 119 10.67 -14.52 6.14
CA VAL A 119 11.47 -13.97 5.05
C VAL A 119 12.10 -12.68 5.55
N PHE A 120 13.40 -12.51 5.32
CA PHE A 120 14.11 -11.28 5.62
C PHE A 120 14.44 -10.56 4.34
N GLN A 121 14.30 -9.24 4.33
CA GLN A 121 14.65 -8.39 3.20
C GLN A 121 15.51 -7.23 3.70
N GLN A 122 16.47 -6.82 2.88
CA GLN A 122 17.26 -5.61 3.13
C GLN A 122 16.33 -4.39 3.14
N VAL A 123 16.56 -3.47 4.07
CA VAL A 123 15.88 -2.18 4.07
C VAL A 123 16.27 -1.40 2.82
N ALA A 124 15.27 -0.84 2.13
CA ALA A 124 15.52 -0.04 0.95
C ALA A 124 16.45 1.16 1.25
N ALA A 125 17.40 1.39 0.36
CA ALA A 125 18.46 2.40 0.52
C ALA A 125 19.22 2.32 1.87
N ASP A 126 19.31 1.13 2.48
CA ASP A 126 19.98 0.89 3.77
C ASP A 126 19.45 1.74 4.94
N SER A 127 18.25 2.33 4.80
CA SER A 127 17.69 3.26 5.78
C SER A 127 16.18 3.23 5.79
N LEU A 128 15.56 3.08 6.97
CA LEU A 128 14.10 3.20 7.12
C LEU A 128 13.61 4.66 7.07
N ARG A 129 14.53 5.64 7.12
CA ARG A 129 14.19 7.07 7.19
C ARG A 129 14.23 7.77 5.84
N GLU A 130 15.03 7.28 4.91
CA GLU A 130 15.29 7.95 3.63
C GLU A 130 14.24 7.71 2.55
N PRO A 131 13.79 6.48 2.29
CA PRO A 131 12.73 6.24 1.33
C PRO A 131 11.37 6.60 1.92
N ILE A 132 10.50 7.12 1.06
CA ILE A 132 9.06 7.22 1.30
C ILE A 132 8.33 6.38 0.25
N THR A 133 7.08 6.03 0.49
CA THR A 133 6.27 5.40 -0.55
C THR A 133 5.83 6.45 -1.57
N LEU A 134 5.56 6.03 -2.81
CA LEU A 134 4.88 6.87 -3.79
C LEU A 134 3.48 7.27 -3.30
N HIS A 135 2.89 6.51 -2.37
CA HIS A 135 1.64 6.88 -1.69
C HIS A 135 1.81 8.16 -0.85
N THR A 136 2.94 8.36 -0.16
CA THR A 136 3.21 9.60 0.57
C THR A 136 3.22 10.82 -0.36
N LEU A 137 3.66 10.67 -1.62
CA LEU A 137 3.51 11.74 -2.62
C LEU A 137 2.07 11.99 -3.01
N LEU A 138 1.30 10.93 -3.25
CA LEU A 138 -0.13 11.05 -3.54
C LEU A 138 -0.85 11.79 -2.41
N ASP A 139 -0.55 11.47 -1.15
CA ASP A 139 -1.15 12.13 -0.01
C ASP A 139 -0.84 13.64 0.02
N ALA A 140 0.40 14.04 -0.29
CA ALA A 140 0.77 15.45 -0.41
C ALA A 140 0.07 16.17 -1.58
N VAL A 141 -0.34 15.45 -2.63
CA VAL A 141 -1.14 15.99 -3.75
C VAL A 141 -2.58 16.25 -3.32
N LEU A 142 -3.19 15.29 -2.61
CA LEU A 142 -4.58 15.36 -2.17
C LEU A 142 -4.76 16.33 -0.99
N HIS A 143 -3.76 16.41 -0.13
CA HIS A 143 -3.77 17.18 1.11
C HIS A 143 -2.59 18.15 1.16
N PRO A 144 -2.53 19.14 0.24
CA PRO A 144 -1.39 20.05 0.19
C PRO A 144 -1.28 20.83 1.51
N PRO A 145 -0.06 21.02 2.05
CA PRO A 145 0.14 21.76 3.28
C PRO A 145 -0.39 23.18 3.11
N ARG A 146 -1.28 23.61 4.01
CA ARG A 146 -1.82 24.97 4.01
C ARG A 146 -0.71 25.95 4.35
N VAL A 147 -0.38 26.84 3.42
CA VAL A 147 0.54 27.95 3.69
C VAL A 147 -0.22 28.97 4.53
N SER A 148 0.10 29.10 5.81
CA SER A 148 -0.46 30.14 6.68
C SER A 148 -0.04 31.52 6.14
N PRO A 149 -0.96 32.33 5.57
CA PRO A 149 -0.64 33.62 5.00
C PRO A 149 -0.52 34.64 6.14
N GLY A 150 0.67 34.75 6.74
CA GLY A 150 0.85 35.70 7.85
C GLY A 150 2.13 35.64 8.66
N ALA A 151 3.08 34.74 8.38
CA ALA A 151 4.37 34.71 9.07
C ALA A 151 5.47 35.40 8.24
N PRO A 152 5.65 36.73 8.33
CA PRO A 152 6.73 37.44 7.65
C PRO A 152 8.09 37.02 8.25
N GLY A 153 8.92 36.37 7.43
CA GLY A 153 10.37 36.23 7.66
C GLY A 153 10.85 35.03 8.48
N GLY A 154 9.96 34.19 9.01
CA GLY A 154 10.36 32.94 9.66
C GLY A 154 10.58 31.83 8.63
N ARG A 155 11.79 31.23 8.59
CA ARG A 155 11.99 29.92 7.95
C ARG A 155 11.03 28.92 8.62
N ALA A 156 9.85 28.71 8.04
CA ALA A 156 8.89 27.77 8.56
C ALA A 156 9.49 26.35 8.52
N PRO A 157 9.47 25.60 9.64
CA PRO A 157 9.82 24.18 9.65
C PRO A 157 8.63 23.38 9.13
N GLY A 158 8.20 23.65 7.89
CA GLY A 158 7.35 22.70 7.18
C GLY A 158 8.18 21.49 6.75
N PRO A 159 7.54 20.37 6.36
CA PRO A 159 8.26 19.23 5.81
C PRO A 159 9.17 19.74 4.68
N ARG A 160 10.49 19.62 4.88
CA ARG A 160 11.54 20.01 3.91
C ARG A 160 11.34 19.37 2.54
N PHE A 161 10.40 18.42 2.46
CA PHE A 161 9.87 17.79 1.27
C PHE A 161 9.38 18.80 0.22
N ALA A 162 8.37 19.62 0.53
CA ALA A 162 7.73 20.51 -0.47
C ALA A 162 8.66 21.62 -0.97
N ALA A 163 9.60 22.08 -0.15
CA ALA A 163 10.58 23.10 -0.53
C ALA A 163 11.77 22.56 -1.34
N ARG A 164 11.93 21.22 -1.46
CA ARG A 164 13.06 20.59 -2.15
C ARG A 164 12.69 19.67 -3.31
N VAL A 165 11.41 19.33 -3.49
CA VAL A 165 10.93 18.98 -4.83
C VAL A 165 11.27 20.20 -5.68
N ASN A 166 12.10 20.06 -6.70
CA ASN A 166 12.53 21.16 -7.56
C ASN A 166 11.28 21.80 -8.16
N ALA A 167 10.69 22.76 -7.46
CA ALA A 167 9.56 23.50 -7.92
C ALA A 167 10.08 24.23 -9.17
N ALA A 168 9.56 23.83 -10.33
CA ALA A 168 9.64 24.68 -11.50
C ALA A 168 9.25 26.10 -11.03
N PRO A 169 10.13 27.11 -11.16
CA PRO A 169 9.89 28.42 -10.59
C PRO A 169 8.50 28.94 -10.98
N GLY A 170 7.63 29.17 -10.00
CA GLY A 170 6.31 29.79 -10.22
C GLY A 170 5.06 28.89 -10.13
N LEU A 171 5.16 27.60 -9.81
CA LEU A 171 3.97 26.75 -9.61
C LEU A 171 3.44 26.77 -8.17
N PRO A 172 2.10 26.73 -7.94
CA PRO A 172 1.53 26.50 -6.62
C PRO A 172 2.01 25.17 -6.01
N PRO A 173 2.18 25.06 -4.66
CA PRO A 173 2.73 23.87 -4.01
C PRO A 173 2.00 22.55 -4.35
N GLY A 174 0.66 22.58 -4.42
CA GLY A 174 -0.13 21.39 -4.80
C GLY A 174 0.10 20.97 -6.25
N GLN A 175 0.29 21.92 -7.16
CA GLN A 175 0.55 21.64 -8.58
C GLN A 175 1.95 21.08 -8.79
N ALA A 176 2.95 21.61 -8.08
CA ALA A 176 4.31 21.06 -8.09
C ALA A 176 4.33 19.60 -7.60
N SER A 177 3.56 19.30 -6.53
CA SER A 177 3.41 17.95 -6.02
C SER A 177 2.72 17.02 -7.02
N ALA A 178 1.67 17.50 -7.71
CA ALA A 178 0.96 16.72 -8.72
C ALA A 178 1.86 16.34 -9.91
N VAL A 179 2.66 17.30 -10.40
CA VAL A 179 3.65 17.05 -11.46
C VAL A 179 4.71 16.06 -10.99
N ALA A 180 5.24 16.23 -9.79
CA ALA A 180 6.25 15.34 -9.24
C ALA A 180 5.73 13.90 -9.05
N PHE A 181 4.48 13.76 -8.56
CA PHE A 181 3.80 12.46 -8.45
C PHE A 181 3.59 11.79 -9.81
N ALA A 182 3.12 12.55 -10.81
CA ALA A 182 2.95 12.07 -12.19
C ALA A 182 4.28 11.61 -12.81
N GLN A 183 5.32 12.44 -12.69
CA GLN A 183 6.65 12.13 -13.20
C GLN A 183 7.26 10.91 -12.50
N ALA A 184 7.07 10.77 -11.18
CA ALA A 184 7.52 9.61 -10.43
C ALA A 184 6.86 8.31 -10.94
N GLY A 185 5.53 8.32 -11.09
CA GLY A 185 4.79 7.18 -11.63
C GLY A 185 5.21 6.82 -13.06
N GLY A 186 5.32 7.82 -13.95
CA GLY A 186 5.78 7.63 -15.32
C GLY A 186 7.21 7.11 -15.39
N ALA A 187 8.12 7.59 -14.53
CA ALA A 187 9.51 7.13 -14.51
C ALA A 187 9.63 5.67 -14.05
N VAL A 188 8.88 5.27 -13.02
CA VAL A 188 8.81 3.86 -12.58
C VAL A 188 8.29 2.97 -13.69
N VAL A 189 7.19 3.34 -14.34
CA VAL A 189 6.63 2.56 -15.46
C VAL A 189 7.60 2.45 -16.63
N ARG A 190 8.29 3.55 -16.98
CA ARG A 190 9.31 3.56 -18.03
C ARG A 190 10.44 2.57 -17.73
N SER A 191 10.97 2.60 -16.50
CA SER A 191 12.06 1.72 -16.09
C SER A 191 11.60 0.25 -15.96
N VAL A 192 10.42 -0.02 -15.41
CA VAL A 192 9.85 -1.37 -15.37
C VAL A 192 9.70 -1.96 -16.77
N LEU A 193 9.21 -1.20 -17.75
CA LEU A 193 9.06 -1.71 -19.12
C LEU A 193 10.40 -1.79 -19.88
N ALA A 194 11.27 -0.80 -19.76
CA ALA A 194 12.53 -0.75 -20.51
C ALA A 194 13.60 -1.68 -19.93
N ASP A 195 13.76 -1.69 -18.61
CA ASP A 195 14.87 -2.36 -17.93
C ASP A 195 14.47 -3.72 -17.36
N TRP A 196 13.23 -3.87 -16.86
CA TRP A 196 12.79 -5.11 -16.21
C TRP A 196 12.08 -6.06 -17.14
N ALA A 197 11.06 -5.62 -17.89
CA ALA A 197 10.18 -6.50 -18.67
C ALA A 197 10.94 -7.40 -19.66
N GLY A 198 12.10 -6.92 -20.13
CA GLY A 198 12.95 -7.58 -21.11
C GLY A 198 12.56 -7.22 -22.55
N PRO A 199 13.19 -7.88 -23.54
CA PRO A 199 12.82 -7.69 -24.94
C PRO A 199 11.32 -7.97 -25.14
N PRO A 200 10.59 -7.14 -25.90
CA PRO A 200 9.16 -7.34 -26.10
C PRO A 200 8.92 -8.69 -26.79
N ARG A 201 8.24 -9.61 -26.11
CA ARG A 201 7.71 -10.83 -26.71
C ARG A 201 6.25 -10.61 -27.06
N LEU A 202 5.89 -10.89 -28.29
CA LEU A 202 4.53 -10.71 -28.81
C LEU A 202 3.90 -12.08 -29.09
N GLU A 203 3.13 -12.59 -28.13
CA GLU A 203 2.44 -13.88 -28.25
C GLU A 203 1.02 -13.69 -28.80
N ARG A 204 0.57 -14.53 -29.73
CA ARG A 204 -0.83 -14.49 -30.22
C ARG A 204 -1.76 -15.26 -29.28
N LEU A 205 -2.30 -14.56 -28.29
CA LEU A 205 -3.14 -15.14 -27.24
C LEU A 205 -4.63 -14.89 -27.49
N ALA A 206 -5.47 -15.85 -27.11
CA ALA A 206 -6.92 -15.67 -27.07
C ALA A 206 -7.32 -14.82 -25.86
N VAL A 207 -8.39 -14.03 -25.99
CA VAL A 207 -8.86 -13.11 -24.93
C VAL A 207 -9.02 -13.79 -23.56
N PRO A 208 -9.66 -14.97 -23.42
CA PRO A 208 -9.78 -15.63 -22.12
C PRO A 208 -8.42 -16.03 -21.51
N VAL A 209 -7.42 -16.33 -22.35
CA VAL A 209 -6.06 -16.66 -21.89
C VAL A 209 -5.35 -15.42 -21.34
N ILE A 210 -5.47 -14.28 -22.02
CA ILE A 210 -4.93 -12.99 -21.58
C ILE A 210 -5.49 -12.64 -20.21
N LEU A 211 -6.81 -12.69 -20.06
CA LEU A 211 -7.48 -12.32 -18.82
C LEU A 211 -7.16 -13.29 -17.67
N ARG A 212 -7.10 -14.60 -17.91
CA ARG A 212 -6.69 -15.59 -16.89
C ARG A 212 -5.26 -15.37 -16.41
N ARG A 213 -4.31 -15.04 -17.30
CA ARG A 213 -2.94 -14.69 -16.90
C ARG A 213 -2.88 -13.47 -15.99
N GLN A 214 -3.77 -12.50 -16.16
CA GLN A 214 -3.82 -11.31 -15.30
C GLN A 214 -4.51 -11.56 -13.95
N LEU A 215 -5.62 -12.30 -13.96
CA LEU A 215 -6.47 -12.51 -12.78
C LEU A 215 -5.97 -13.66 -11.88
N GLY A 216 -5.32 -14.66 -12.47
CA GLY A 216 -4.76 -15.82 -11.78
C GLY A 216 -5.80 -16.61 -10.99
N HIS A 217 -5.41 -17.09 -9.81
CA HIS A 217 -6.24 -17.90 -8.90
C HIS A 217 -7.57 -17.24 -8.46
N ARG A 218 -7.77 -15.93 -8.66
CA ARG A 218 -9.03 -15.27 -8.29
C ARG A 218 -10.24 -15.80 -9.06
N LEU A 219 -10.00 -16.36 -10.25
CA LEU A 219 -10.99 -17.02 -11.10
C LEU A 219 -11.15 -18.52 -10.81
N ALA A 220 -10.33 -19.11 -9.93
CA ALA A 220 -10.48 -20.51 -9.59
C ALA A 220 -11.87 -20.76 -8.97
N PRO A 221 -12.45 -21.96 -9.13
CA PRO A 221 -13.73 -22.30 -8.50
C PRO A 221 -13.72 -21.97 -6.99
N GLY A 222 -14.73 -21.24 -6.54
CA GLY A 222 -14.85 -20.73 -5.16
C GLY A 222 -14.09 -19.43 -4.87
N GLY A 223 -13.25 -18.97 -5.78
CA GLY A 223 -12.55 -17.69 -5.70
C GLY A 223 -13.51 -16.49 -5.65
N ALA A 224 -13.00 -15.33 -5.22
CA ALA A 224 -13.81 -14.12 -5.07
C ALA A 224 -14.47 -13.68 -6.38
N LEU A 225 -13.73 -13.70 -7.51
CA LEU A 225 -14.30 -13.34 -8.82
C LEU A 225 -15.25 -14.41 -9.35
N TRP A 226 -15.00 -15.68 -9.05
CA TRP A 226 -15.91 -16.76 -9.42
C TRP A 226 -17.29 -16.58 -8.78
N ARG A 227 -17.34 -16.20 -7.49
CA ARG A 227 -18.60 -15.92 -6.79
C ARG A 227 -19.31 -14.69 -7.34
N LEU A 228 -18.58 -13.59 -7.58
CA LEU A 228 -19.13 -12.38 -8.20
C LEU A 228 -19.69 -12.66 -9.60
N ALA A 229 -19.02 -13.49 -10.40
CA ALA A 229 -19.51 -13.86 -11.71
C ALA A 229 -20.87 -14.57 -11.66
N ALA A 230 -21.11 -15.39 -10.64
CA ALA A 230 -22.39 -16.07 -10.46
C ALA A 230 -23.55 -15.11 -10.12
N GLU A 231 -23.25 -13.93 -9.58
CA GLU A 231 -24.24 -12.87 -9.30
C GLU A 231 -24.65 -12.10 -10.57
N HIS A 232 -23.87 -12.23 -11.65
CA HIS A 232 -24.09 -11.54 -12.92
C HIS A 232 -24.15 -12.54 -14.09
N PRO A 233 -25.23 -13.31 -14.23
CA PRO A 233 -25.38 -14.27 -15.33
C PRO A 233 -25.70 -13.58 -16.67
N GLY A 234 -25.36 -14.25 -17.76
CA GLY A 234 -25.75 -13.84 -19.13
C GLY A 234 -24.70 -12.98 -19.85
N PRO A 235 -24.92 -12.70 -21.14
CA PRO A 235 -23.92 -12.05 -22.00
C PRO A 235 -23.82 -10.53 -21.81
N THR A 236 -24.81 -9.92 -21.17
CA THR A 236 -24.90 -8.47 -20.94
C THR A 236 -25.27 -8.18 -19.49
N ILE A 237 -24.89 -7.02 -18.99
CA ILE A 237 -25.15 -6.56 -17.63
C ILE A 237 -25.74 -5.14 -17.64
N ALA A 238 -26.72 -4.90 -16.78
CA ALA A 238 -27.17 -3.55 -16.46
C ALA A 238 -26.24 -2.98 -15.38
N VAL A 239 -25.71 -1.78 -15.61
CA VAL A 239 -24.86 -1.10 -14.65
C VAL A 239 -25.44 0.27 -14.36
N ASP A 240 -25.31 0.72 -13.12
CA ASP A 240 -25.79 2.05 -12.71
C ASP A 240 -25.14 3.15 -13.57
N ASP A 241 -25.91 4.20 -13.83
CA ASP A 241 -25.52 5.36 -14.67
C ASP A 241 -25.23 5.04 -16.15
N GLU A 242 -25.61 3.85 -16.64
CA GLU A 242 -25.54 3.48 -18.05
C GLU A 242 -26.95 3.30 -18.63
N GLU A 243 -27.24 4.00 -19.72
CA GLU A 243 -28.57 3.94 -20.36
C GLU A 243 -28.82 2.62 -21.09
N HIS A 244 -27.76 1.91 -21.47
CA HIS A 244 -27.84 0.69 -22.25
C HIS A 244 -27.15 -0.48 -21.55
N LEU A 245 -27.60 -1.70 -21.87
CA LEU A 245 -26.95 -2.91 -21.40
C LEU A 245 -25.54 -2.99 -21.98
N LEU A 246 -24.54 -3.19 -21.12
CA LEU A 246 -23.15 -3.36 -21.50
C LEU A 246 -22.81 -4.84 -21.61
N PRO A 247 -21.78 -5.22 -22.40
CA PRO A 247 -21.25 -6.59 -22.37
C PRO A 247 -20.83 -6.97 -20.95
N ASN A 248 -21.23 -8.17 -20.52
CA ASN A 248 -20.89 -8.66 -19.20
C ASN A 248 -19.38 -8.99 -19.14
N PRO A 249 -18.59 -8.32 -18.29
CA PRO A 249 -17.14 -8.58 -18.21
C PRO A 249 -16.83 -10.01 -17.75
N PHE A 250 -17.73 -10.66 -17.00
CA PHE A 250 -17.58 -12.06 -16.59
C PHE A 250 -17.85 -13.05 -17.73
N ALA A 251 -18.75 -12.73 -18.66
CA ALA A 251 -19.00 -13.57 -19.83
C ALA A 251 -17.76 -13.67 -20.73
N LEU A 252 -17.02 -12.57 -20.91
CA LEU A 252 -15.73 -12.55 -21.63
C LEU A 252 -14.66 -13.44 -20.98
N LEU A 253 -14.76 -13.67 -19.67
CA LEU A 253 -13.82 -14.49 -18.91
C LEU A 253 -14.16 -15.98 -18.94
N LEU A 254 -15.45 -16.29 -18.77
CA LEU A 254 -15.92 -17.62 -18.40
C LEU A 254 -16.45 -18.43 -19.56
N ASP A 255 -17.05 -17.79 -20.56
CA ASP A 255 -17.74 -18.49 -21.65
C ASP A 255 -16.75 -19.13 -22.66
N GLY A 256 -15.45 -18.88 -22.50
CA GLY A 256 -14.39 -19.50 -23.29
C GLY A 256 -14.61 -19.29 -24.80
N ASP A 257 -14.73 -20.40 -25.54
CA ASP A 257 -14.93 -20.38 -26.99
C ASP A 257 -16.38 -20.11 -27.43
N ALA A 258 -17.31 -19.97 -26.49
CA ALA A 258 -18.73 -19.64 -26.77
C ALA A 258 -19.07 -18.16 -26.53
N GLY A 259 -18.20 -17.40 -25.88
CA GLY A 259 -18.45 -16.01 -25.49
C GLY A 259 -18.21 -14.98 -26.58
N ALA A 260 -18.53 -13.71 -26.31
CA ALA A 260 -18.31 -12.59 -27.25
C ALA A 260 -16.82 -12.38 -27.63
N GLY A 261 -15.88 -12.88 -26.82
CA GLY A 261 -14.45 -12.88 -27.09
C GLY A 261 -13.95 -14.10 -27.88
N ALA A 262 -14.83 -15.03 -28.24
CA ALA A 262 -14.47 -16.27 -28.92
C ALA A 262 -13.82 -15.99 -30.28
N GLY A 263 -12.72 -16.69 -30.56
CA GLY A 263 -11.96 -16.53 -31.82
C GLY A 263 -11.10 -15.26 -31.90
N ILE A 264 -11.28 -14.27 -31.02
CA ILE A 264 -10.44 -13.07 -31.00
C ILE A 264 -9.07 -13.42 -30.40
N ARG A 265 -8.01 -13.22 -31.20
CA ARG A 265 -6.63 -13.45 -30.79
C ARG A 265 -5.78 -12.22 -31.05
N LEU A 266 -5.16 -11.69 -29.99
CA LEU A 266 -4.36 -10.48 -30.06
C LEU A 266 -2.87 -10.82 -29.99
N PRO A 267 -2.02 -10.13 -30.77
CA PRO A 267 -0.61 -10.03 -30.44
C PRO A 267 -0.48 -9.37 -29.05
N THR A 268 0.02 -10.10 -28.06
CA THR A 268 0.02 -9.74 -26.63
C THR A 268 1.44 -9.57 -26.12
N PHE A 269 1.74 -8.45 -25.47
CA PHE A 269 3.03 -8.21 -24.84
C PHE A 269 3.15 -9.03 -23.58
N VAL A 270 4.12 -9.94 -23.56
CA VAL A 270 4.40 -10.79 -22.40
C VAL A 270 5.86 -10.68 -21.98
N GLY A 271 6.08 -10.68 -20.68
CA GLY A 271 7.40 -10.54 -20.11
C GLY A 271 7.37 -10.54 -18.59
N ARG A 272 8.44 -10.01 -18.00
CA ARG A 272 8.56 -9.91 -16.55
C ARG A 272 7.67 -8.77 -16.06
N ALA A 273 6.85 -9.04 -15.05
CA ALA A 273 6.03 -8.03 -14.40
C ALA A 273 6.02 -8.23 -12.89
N HIS A 274 5.81 -7.15 -12.14
CA HIS A 274 5.58 -7.15 -10.70
C HIS A 274 4.29 -7.88 -10.34
N GLY A 275 3.24 -7.70 -11.15
CA GLY A 275 1.92 -8.27 -10.94
C GLY A 275 1.09 -7.61 -9.83
N ASP A 276 1.68 -6.76 -8.99
CA ASP A 276 0.98 -5.98 -7.96
C ASP A 276 1.66 -4.60 -7.82
N LEU A 277 2.01 -3.98 -8.94
CA LEU A 277 2.63 -2.66 -8.93
C LEU A 277 1.60 -1.64 -8.44
N HIS A 278 1.86 -1.02 -7.28
CA HIS A 278 1.03 0.04 -6.71
C HIS A 278 1.86 1.03 -5.89
N VAL A 279 1.28 2.17 -5.55
CA VAL A 279 1.98 3.30 -4.90
C VAL A 279 2.59 2.99 -3.53
N GLU A 280 2.15 1.92 -2.86
CA GLU A 280 2.73 1.44 -1.59
C GLU A 280 3.90 0.47 -1.79
N ASN A 281 3.99 -0.16 -2.96
CA ASN A 281 5.11 -1.05 -3.34
C ASN A 281 6.25 -0.32 -4.05
N ILE A 282 6.14 1.00 -4.18
CA ILE A 282 7.13 1.85 -4.83
C ILE A 282 7.73 2.77 -3.77
N LEU A 283 8.98 2.51 -3.42
CA LEU A 283 9.77 3.35 -2.54
C LEU A 283 10.60 4.32 -3.38
N ILE A 284 10.52 5.60 -3.07
CA ILE A 284 11.28 6.66 -3.75
C ILE A 284 12.11 7.44 -2.71
N PRO A 285 13.20 8.10 -3.11
CA PRO A 285 13.99 8.88 -2.18
C PRO A 285 13.17 10.07 -1.71
N ARG A 286 13.36 10.47 -0.45
CA ARG A 286 12.75 11.68 0.08
C ARG A 286 13.13 12.94 -0.72
N THR A 287 14.25 12.93 -1.42
CA THR A 287 14.64 13.99 -2.36
C THR A 287 14.38 13.57 -3.80
N LEU A 288 13.33 14.15 -4.42
CA LEU A 288 12.90 13.81 -5.79
C LEU A 288 13.81 14.38 -6.91
N ARG A 289 15.09 14.62 -6.65
CA ARG A 289 16.01 15.20 -7.66
C ARG A 289 16.23 14.24 -8.83
N ASP A 290 16.11 12.94 -8.61
CA ASP A 290 16.25 11.91 -9.65
C ASP A 290 15.39 10.68 -9.32
N VAL A 291 14.07 10.81 -9.48
CA VAL A 291 13.16 9.67 -9.28
C VAL A 291 13.38 8.58 -10.34
N GLY A 292 13.83 8.96 -11.54
CA GLY A 292 14.03 8.03 -12.65
C GLY A 292 15.13 7.01 -12.41
N GLY A 293 16.18 7.36 -11.66
CA GLY A 293 17.25 6.44 -11.30
C GLY A 293 17.12 5.78 -9.93
N SER A 294 16.30 6.32 -9.02
CA SER A 294 16.49 6.10 -7.58
C SER A 294 15.28 5.53 -6.83
N TYR A 295 14.46 4.68 -7.45
CA TYR A 295 13.36 4.00 -6.75
C TYR A 295 13.69 2.54 -6.43
N GLN A 296 13.01 1.98 -5.44
CA GLN A 296 13.00 0.56 -5.12
C GLN A 296 11.57 0.01 -5.11
N LEU A 297 11.43 -1.24 -5.51
CA LEU A 297 10.19 -2.01 -5.48
C LEU A 297 10.29 -3.06 -4.36
N ILE A 298 9.15 -3.24 -3.69
CA ILE A 298 8.97 -4.19 -2.59
C ILE A 298 7.75 -5.08 -2.86
N ASP A 299 7.62 -6.16 -2.11
CA ASP A 299 6.52 -7.14 -2.21
C ASP A 299 6.36 -7.76 -3.61
N LEU A 300 7.23 -8.72 -3.91
CA LEU A 300 7.20 -9.45 -5.18
C LEU A 300 6.31 -10.69 -5.12
N ALA A 301 5.32 -10.74 -4.21
CA ALA A 301 4.45 -11.91 -4.03
C ALA A 301 3.64 -12.28 -5.29
N ARG A 302 3.53 -11.38 -6.27
CA ARG A 302 2.81 -11.58 -7.54
C ARG A 302 3.70 -11.51 -8.79
N TYR A 303 5.03 -11.51 -8.62
CA TYR A 303 5.94 -11.51 -9.74
C TYR A 303 5.69 -12.71 -10.68
N ALA A 304 5.78 -12.46 -11.97
CA ALA A 304 5.75 -13.50 -12.99
C ALA A 304 6.65 -13.14 -14.17
N GLY A 305 7.35 -14.13 -14.71
CA GLY A 305 8.29 -13.97 -15.84
C GLY A 305 7.64 -13.89 -17.22
N ASP A 306 6.35 -14.22 -17.31
CA ASP A 306 5.55 -14.33 -18.54
C ASP A 306 4.17 -13.63 -18.43
N ALA A 307 4.09 -12.62 -17.57
CA ALA A 307 2.89 -11.81 -17.38
C ALA A 307 2.59 -10.89 -18.57
N VAL A 308 1.32 -10.50 -18.69
CA VAL A 308 0.86 -9.47 -19.63
C VAL A 308 1.41 -8.11 -19.19
N LEU A 309 2.21 -7.45 -20.04
CA LEU A 309 2.98 -6.26 -19.64
C LEU A 309 2.13 -5.00 -19.44
N THR A 310 0.94 -4.92 -20.02
CA THR A 310 -0.01 -3.83 -19.77
C THR A 310 -0.63 -3.88 -18.37
N ARG A 311 -0.48 -5.00 -17.64
CA ARG A 311 -1.05 -5.18 -16.29
C ARG A 311 -0.52 -4.17 -15.28
N ASP A 312 0.80 -4.03 -15.17
CA ASP A 312 1.43 -3.22 -14.10
C ASP A 312 1.11 -1.72 -14.22
N PRO A 313 1.24 -1.07 -15.39
CA PRO A 313 0.83 0.33 -15.55
C PRO A 313 -0.65 0.54 -15.24
N THR A 314 -1.53 -0.36 -15.68
CA THR A 314 -2.96 -0.27 -15.41
C THR A 314 -3.28 -0.48 -13.93
N HIS A 315 -2.65 -1.47 -13.29
CA HIS A 315 -2.85 -1.74 -11.87
C HIS A 315 -2.40 -0.57 -11.00
N LEU A 316 -1.28 0.07 -11.35
CA LEU A 316 -0.80 1.28 -10.68
C LEU A 316 -1.84 2.40 -10.75
N VAL A 317 -2.42 2.66 -11.93
CA VAL A 317 -3.46 3.67 -12.12
C VAL A 317 -4.73 3.36 -11.33
N LEU A 318 -5.24 2.12 -11.43
CA LEU A 318 -6.47 1.75 -10.71
C LEU A 318 -6.27 1.70 -9.20
N HIS A 319 -5.07 1.43 -8.71
CA HIS A 319 -4.77 1.51 -7.29
C HIS A 319 -4.83 2.96 -6.78
N VAL A 320 -4.35 3.93 -7.55
CA VAL A 320 -4.48 5.36 -7.21
C VAL A 320 -5.97 5.73 -7.14
N LEU A 321 -6.74 5.36 -8.16
CA LEU A 321 -8.18 5.63 -8.20
C LEU A 321 -8.94 4.98 -7.04
N ALA A 322 -8.63 3.72 -6.70
CA ALA A 322 -9.26 3.04 -5.56
C ALA A 322 -9.08 3.78 -4.23
N ARG A 323 -8.05 4.62 -4.09
CA ARG A 323 -7.82 5.44 -2.90
C ARG A 323 -8.46 6.82 -2.96
N THR A 324 -8.78 7.32 -4.15
CA THR A 324 -9.24 8.71 -4.35
C THR A 324 -10.66 8.80 -4.89
N LEU A 325 -11.31 7.69 -5.25
CA LEU A 325 -12.68 7.69 -5.78
C LEU A 325 -13.67 8.40 -4.87
N GLY A 326 -13.45 8.39 -3.56
CA GLY A 326 -14.31 9.03 -2.55
C GLY A 326 -14.33 10.53 -2.66
N ASP A 327 -13.25 11.10 -3.18
CA ASP A 327 -13.06 12.53 -3.33
C ASP A 327 -13.56 13.02 -4.70
N LEU A 328 -13.99 12.10 -5.58
CA LEU A 328 -14.53 12.40 -6.90
C LEU A 328 -16.06 12.46 -6.85
N SER A 329 -16.61 13.55 -7.38
CA SER A 329 -18.04 13.69 -7.67
C SER A 329 -18.52 12.68 -8.73
N ALA A 330 -19.82 12.42 -8.83
CA ALA A 330 -20.37 11.49 -9.82
C ALA A 330 -19.99 11.86 -11.28
N PRO A 331 -20.06 13.14 -11.73
CA PRO A 331 -19.56 13.53 -13.05
C PRO A 331 -18.07 13.26 -13.24
N GLN A 332 -17.24 13.54 -12.23
CA GLN A 332 -15.79 13.24 -12.24
C GLN A 332 -15.52 11.74 -12.38
N ARG A 333 -16.29 10.90 -11.68
CA ARG A 333 -16.20 9.44 -11.76
C ARG A 333 -16.54 8.93 -13.16
N SER A 334 -17.59 9.47 -13.80
CA SER A 334 -17.93 9.13 -15.19
C SER A 334 -16.83 9.58 -16.16
N ALA A 335 -16.40 10.85 -16.10
CA ALA A 335 -15.34 11.38 -16.96
C ALA A 335 -13.99 10.66 -16.80
N THR A 336 -13.74 10.07 -15.62
CA THR A 336 -12.55 9.24 -15.38
C THR A 336 -12.59 7.92 -16.17
N ILE A 337 -13.76 7.31 -16.38
CA ILE A 337 -13.89 6.13 -17.25
C ILE A 337 -13.50 6.51 -18.68
N ASP A 338 -13.98 7.65 -19.17
CA ASP A 338 -13.63 8.17 -20.49
C ASP A 338 -12.13 8.45 -20.62
N LEU A 339 -11.51 9.12 -19.63
CA LEU A 339 -10.07 9.33 -19.60
C LEU A 339 -9.27 8.01 -19.71
N LEU A 340 -9.72 6.96 -19.05
CA LEU A 340 -9.04 5.66 -19.06
C LEU A 340 -9.16 4.96 -20.42
N LEU A 341 -10.34 4.98 -21.05
CA LEU A 341 -10.61 4.30 -22.32
C LEU A 341 -10.20 5.11 -23.55
N GLN A 342 -10.36 6.43 -23.51
CA GLN A 342 -10.22 7.35 -24.64
C GLN A 342 -9.38 8.58 -24.23
N ALA A 343 -8.05 8.46 -24.27
CA ALA A 343 -7.14 9.56 -23.86
C ALA A 343 -7.40 10.87 -24.59
N ASP A 344 -7.83 10.79 -25.84
CA ASP A 344 -7.92 11.97 -26.72
C ASP A 344 -9.33 12.56 -26.78
N ALA A 345 -10.30 11.97 -26.07
CA ALA A 345 -11.73 12.31 -26.22
C ALA A 345 -12.49 12.53 -24.90
N TYR A 346 -11.77 12.80 -23.80
CA TYR A 346 -12.40 13.11 -22.50
C TYR A 346 -12.51 14.62 -22.26
N ASP A 347 -13.45 15.02 -21.40
CA ASP A 347 -13.57 16.41 -20.96
C ASP A 347 -12.57 16.71 -19.83
N ASP A 348 -11.45 17.35 -20.18
CA ASP A 348 -10.40 17.72 -19.21
C ASP A 348 -10.87 18.69 -18.13
N ALA A 349 -11.97 19.42 -18.36
CA ALA A 349 -12.55 20.28 -17.33
C ALA A 349 -13.25 19.48 -16.21
N LEU A 350 -13.68 18.25 -16.49
CA LEU A 350 -14.38 17.40 -15.53
C LEU A 350 -13.45 16.54 -14.70
N VAL A 351 -12.19 16.31 -15.10
CA VAL A 351 -11.26 15.44 -14.36
C VAL A 351 -10.29 16.27 -13.51
N PRO A 352 -10.00 15.91 -12.25
CA PRO A 352 -8.98 16.60 -11.48
C PRO A 352 -7.64 16.59 -12.22
N ARG A 353 -7.05 17.77 -12.41
CA ARG A 353 -5.81 17.93 -13.18
C ARG A 353 -4.65 17.02 -12.74
N TRP A 354 -4.52 16.76 -11.43
CA TRP A 354 -3.45 15.88 -10.95
C TRP A 354 -3.63 14.45 -11.46
N LEU A 355 -4.87 13.99 -11.62
CA LEU A 355 -5.21 12.66 -12.08
C LEU A 355 -4.98 12.55 -13.59
N SER A 356 -5.40 13.54 -14.38
CA SER A 356 -5.13 13.56 -15.84
C SER A 356 -3.63 13.60 -16.13
N LEU A 357 -2.85 14.40 -15.38
CA LEU A 357 -1.39 14.40 -15.45
C LEU A 357 -0.79 13.03 -15.12
N PHE A 358 -1.22 12.39 -14.03
CA PHE A 358 -0.70 11.09 -13.62
C PHE A 358 -1.02 9.98 -14.64
N VAL A 359 -2.27 9.88 -15.10
CA VAL A 359 -2.68 8.91 -16.12
C VAL A 359 -1.95 9.18 -17.44
N GLY A 360 -1.81 10.45 -17.83
CA GLY A 360 -1.08 10.87 -19.02
C GLY A 360 0.39 10.47 -18.98
N GLU A 361 1.10 10.70 -17.86
CA GLU A 361 2.51 10.33 -17.71
C GLU A 361 2.72 8.81 -17.73
N VAL A 362 1.88 8.04 -17.02
CA VAL A 362 1.94 6.57 -17.04
C VAL A 362 1.68 6.03 -18.44
N ARG A 363 0.66 6.54 -19.14
CA ARG A 363 0.33 6.15 -20.52
C ARG A 363 1.44 6.53 -21.49
N SER A 364 1.96 7.75 -21.41
CA SER A 364 3.05 8.25 -22.24
C SER A 364 4.33 7.43 -22.08
N ALA A 365 4.67 7.05 -20.84
CA ALA A 365 5.80 6.17 -20.56
C ALA A 365 5.64 4.80 -21.25
N ALA A 366 4.45 4.21 -21.12
CA ALA A 366 4.15 2.90 -21.70
C ALA A 366 4.08 2.90 -23.23
N GLU A 367 3.39 3.88 -23.82
CA GLU A 367 3.35 4.05 -25.28
C GLU A 367 4.71 4.43 -25.85
N GLY A 368 5.52 5.21 -25.11
CA GLY A 368 6.90 5.51 -25.47
C GLY A 368 7.76 4.27 -25.63
N TRP A 369 7.61 3.31 -24.72
CA TRP A 369 8.26 2.00 -24.81
C TRP A 369 7.78 1.20 -26.04
N ALA A 370 6.47 1.09 -26.24
CA ALA A 370 5.91 0.36 -27.38
C ALA A 370 6.29 1.00 -28.73
N ARG A 371 6.36 2.34 -28.79
CA ARG A 371 6.79 3.12 -29.96
C ARG A 371 8.23 2.82 -30.35
N GLY A 372 9.11 2.56 -29.38
CA GLY A 372 10.49 2.12 -29.64
C GLY A 372 10.57 0.85 -30.50
N SER A 373 9.49 0.06 -30.53
CA SER A 373 9.37 -1.15 -31.37
C SER A 373 8.35 -1.02 -32.50
N GLY A 374 7.74 0.15 -32.70
CA GLY A 374 6.69 0.35 -33.70
C GLY A 374 5.37 -0.39 -33.42
N LEU A 375 5.09 -0.72 -32.15
CA LEU A 375 3.95 -1.56 -31.75
C LEU A 375 2.93 -0.83 -30.84
N VAL A 376 2.73 0.47 -31.06
CA VAL A 376 1.81 1.29 -30.25
C VAL A 376 0.37 0.82 -30.39
N ASP A 377 -0.05 0.44 -31.60
CA ASP A 377 -1.43 -0.01 -31.84
C ASP A 377 -1.72 -1.32 -31.09
N GLN A 378 -0.79 -2.29 -31.11
CA GLN A 378 -0.94 -3.54 -30.35
C GLN A 378 -0.96 -3.29 -28.85
N TRP A 379 -0.27 -2.24 -28.37
CA TRP A 379 -0.32 -1.84 -26.96
C TRP A 379 -1.72 -1.32 -26.62
N ARG A 380 -2.26 -0.43 -27.46
CA ARG A 380 -3.59 0.15 -27.30
C ARG A 380 -4.69 -0.92 -27.36
N ASP A 381 -4.60 -1.88 -28.27
CA ASP A 381 -5.54 -3.01 -28.37
C ASP A 381 -5.61 -3.86 -27.08
N GLN A 382 -4.49 -3.96 -26.34
CA GLN A 382 -4.41 -4.76 -25.11
C GLN A 382 -4.88 -4.01 -23.86
N MET A 383 -4.79 -2.67 -23.85
CA MET A 383 -5.09 -1.85 -22.66
C MET A 383 -6.51 -2.05 -22.11
N PRO A 384 -7.58 -2.12 -22.93
CA PRO A 384 -8.93 -2.38 -22.45
C PRO A 384 -9.06 -3.70 -21.67
N LEU A 385 -8.37 -4.76 -22.10
CA LEU A 385 -8.40 -6.06 -21.40
C LEU A 385 -7.71 -5.99 -20.03
N SER A 386 -6.62 -5.22 -19.92
CA SER A 386 -5.95 -4.99 -18.65
C SER A 386 -6.74 -4.06 -17.72
N LEU A 387 -7.45 -3.07 -18.27
CA LEU A 387 -8.40 -2.24 -17.51
C LEU A 387 -9.53 -3.10 -16.95
N LEU A 388 -10.15 -3.95 -17.77
CA LEU A 388 -11.15 -4.92 -17.36
C LEU A 388 -10.62 -5.81 -16.23
N ALA A 389 -9.48 -6.47 -16.43
CA ALA A 389 -8.91 -7.38 -15.44
C ALA A 389 -8.58 -6.67 -14.12
N CYS A 390 -7.92 -5.52 -14.17
CA CYS A 390 -7.57 -4.77 -12.96
C CYS A 390 -8.80 -4.19 -12.25
N ALA A 391 -9.83 -3.75 -12.99
CA ALA A 391 -11.08 -3.27 -12.40
C ALA A 391 -11.81 -4.40 -11.66
N LEU A 392 -11.85 -5.60 -12.23
CA LEU A 392 -12.36 -6.78 -11.55
C LEU A 392 -11.53 -7.15 -10.31
N MET A 393 -10.19 -7.04 -10.38
CA MET A 393 -9.37 -7.23 -9.18
C MET A 393 -9.73 -6.24 -8.07
N CYS A 394 -9.95 -4.96 -8.40
CA CYS A 394 -10.43 -3.98 -7.42
C CYS A 394 -11.83 -4.35 -6.90
N LEU A 395 -12.78 -4.69 -7.78
CA LEU A 395 -14.14 -5.11 -7.39
C LEU A 395 -14.13 -6.25 -6.35
N ALA A 396 -13.26 -7.25 -6.55
CA ALA A 396 -13.18 -8.43 -5.69
C ALA A 396 -12.34 -8.25 -4.41
N ARG A 397 -11.62 -7.13 -4.25
CA ARG A 397 -10.79 -6.89 -3.05
C ARG A 397 -11.70 -6.57 -1.85
N PRO A 398 -11.50 -7.23 -0.69
CA PRO A 398 -12.25 -6.89 0.53
C PRO A 398 -12.04 -5.43 0.99
N SER A 399 -10.87 -4.87 0.71
CA SER A 399 -10.51 -3.48 1.04
C SER A 399 -11.21 -2.43 0.15
N THR A 400 -11.85 -2.85 -0.94
CA THR A 400 -12.58 -1.93 -1.81
C THR A 400 -13.89 -1.55 -1.14
N ARG A 401 -14.06 -0.24 -0.93
CA ARG A 401 -15.24 0.32 -0.27
C ARG A 401 -16.52 -0.10 -1.01
N PRO A 402 -17.58 -0.53 -0.30
CA PRO A 402 -18.81 -0.99 -0.94
C PRO A 402 -19.38 -0.02 -1.98
N GLU A 403 -19.34 1.28 -1.70
CA GLU A 403 -19.84 2.36 -2.57
C GLU A 403 -19.04 2.53 -3.87
N ASP A 404 -17.81 2.02 -3.93
CA ASP A 404 -16.97 2.11 -5.14
C ASP A 404 -17.08 0.85 -6.01
N ARG A 405 -17.65 -0.24 -5.50
CA ARG A 405 -17.75 -1.52 -6.22
C ARG A 405 -18.54 -1.39 -7.52
N GLY A 406 -19.65 -0.65 -7.48
CA GLY A 406 -20.45 -0.35 -8.67
C GLY A 406 -19.64 0.36 -9.77
N TRP A 407 -18.78 1.32 -9.38
CA TRP A 407 -17.92 2.02 -10.32
C TRP A 407 -16.88 1.10 -10.99
N PHE A 408 -16.26 0.19 -10.23
CA PHE A 408 -15.31 -0.79 -10.81
C PHE A 408 -15.99 -1.79 -11.74
N LEU A 409 -17.21 -2.24 -11.41
CA LEU A 409 -18.01 -3.07 -12.32
C LEU A 409 -18.35 -2.31 -13.61
N ARG A 410 -18.75 -1.04 -13.50
CA ARG A 410 -19.01 -0.13 -14.62
C ARG A 410 -17.80 0.07 -15.51
N LEU A 411 -16.62 0.29 -14.93
CA LEU A 411 -15.36 0.39 -15.68
C LEU A 411 -15.05 -0.92 -16.41
N ALA A 412 -15.22 -2.09 -15.77
CA ALA A 412 -14.96 -3.38 -16.40
C ALA A 412 -15.92 -3.64 -17.58
N ALA A 413 -17.21 -3.30 -17.43
CA ALA A 413 -18.21 -3.44 -18.49
C ALA A 413 -17.94 -2.48 -19.66
N ASN A 414 -17.60 -1.22 -19.39
CA ASN A 414 -17.24 -0.24 -20.43
C ASN A 414 -15.93 -0.63 -21.16
N ALA A 415 -14.94 -1.14 -20.43
CA ALA A 415 -13.72 -1.67 -21.05
C ALA A 415 -13.99 -2.88 -21.95
N SER A 416 -14.96 -3.72 -21.56
CA SER A 416 -15.46 -4.83 -22.39
C SER A 416 -16.14 -4.33 -23.67
N ALA A 417 -17.02 -3.33 -23.56
CA ALA A 417 -17.69 -2.71 -24.69
C ALA A 417 -16.71 -2.06 -25.67
N TYR A 418 -15.76 -1.28 -25.15
CA TYR A 418 -14.73 -0.62 -25.93
C TYR A 418 -13.84 -1.63 -26.66
N PHE A 419 -13.44 -2.71 -26.00
CA PHE A 419 -12.66 -3.78 -26.63
C PHE A 419 -13.44 -4.45 -27.78
N LEU A 420 -14.70 -4.80 -27.54
CA LEU A 420 -15.52 -5.48 -28.55
C LEU A 420 -15.86 -4.56 -29.72
N SER A 421 -16.03 -3.25 -29.52
CA SER A 421 -16.29 -2.32 -30.63
C SER A 421 -15.10 -2.23 -31.60
N GLN A 422 -13.87 -2.43 -31.10
CA GLN A 422 -12.65 -2.42 -31.90
C GLN A 422 -12.37 -3.73 -32.64
N HIS A 423 -12.78 -4.87 -32.06
CA HIS A 423 -12.34 -6.19 -32.54
C HIS A 423 -13.44 -7.16 -32.94
N ALA A 424 -14.70 -6.92 -32.57
CA ALA A 424 -15.79 -7.80 -32.96
C ALA A 424 -16.00 -7.73 -34.49
N PRO A 425 -16.23 -8.87 -35.17
CA PRO A 425 -16.63 -8.85 -36.57
C PRO A 425 -17.89 -8.00 -36.74
N ALA A 426 -18.01 -7.28 -37.85
CA ALA A 426 -19.19 -6.47 -38.16
C ALA A 426 -20.51 -7.27 -38.05
N ALA A 427 -20.48 -8.59 -38.34
CA ALA A 427 -21.62 -9.49 -38.20
C ALA A 427 -22.08 -9.69 -36.73
N THR A 428 -21.16 -9.64 -35.77
CA THR A 428 -21.46 -9.79 -34.34
C THR A 428 -22.00 -8.50 -33.75
N GLN A 429 -21.59 -7.33 -34.27
CA GLN A 429 -22.13 -6.03 -33.84
C GLN A 429 -23.62 -5.88 -34.14
N ALA A 430 -24.12 -6.50 -35.22
CA ALA A 430 -25.54 -6.50 -35.58
C ALA A 430 -26.43 -7.35 -34.65
N HIS A 431 -25.85 -8.16 -33.77
CA HIS A 431 -26.58 -9.04 -32.84
C HIS A 431 -26.57 -8.56 -31.40
N ILE A 432 -25.88 -7.47 -31.07
CA ILE A 432 -26.22 -6.73 -29.86
C ILE A 432 -27.60 -6.12 -30.17
N PRO A 433 -28.68 -6.54 -29.48
CA PRO A 433 -29.98 -5.99 -29.77
C PRO A 433 -29.92 -4.50 -29.49
N SER A 434 -29.83 -3.68 -30.55
CA SER A 434 -30.26 -2.29 -30.46
C SER A 434 -31.67 -2.38 -29.94
N GLN A 435 -31.86 -2.03 -28.67
CA GLN A 435 -33.20 -1.89 -28.14
C GLN A 435 -33.86 -0.86 -29.04
N SER A 436 -34.76 -1.30 -29.91
CA SER A 436 -35.70 -0.37 -30.53
C SER A 436 -36.28 0.43 -29.37
N PRO A 437 -36.27 1.77 -29.45
CA PRO A 437 -36.75 2.62 -28.36
C PRO A 437 -38.08 2.03 -27.91
N ALA A 438 -38.16 1.69 -26.61
CA ALA A 438 -39.32 1.01 -26.05
C ALA A 438 -40.56 1.71 -26.61
N PRO A 439 -41.48 0.98 -27.29
CA PRO A 439 -42.65 1.61 -27.89
C PRO A 439 -43.32 2.45 -26.81
N ALA A 440 -43.57 3.72 -27.13
CA ALA A 440 -44.17 4.68 -26.20
C ALA A 440 -45.27 3.98 -25.40
N PRO A 441 -45.25 4.07 -24.06
CA PRO A 441 -46.10 3.25 -23.22
C PRO A 441 -47.54 3.33 -23.72
N ALA A 442 -48.05 2.19 -24.18
CA ALA A 442 -49.45 2.10 -24.59
C ALA A 442 -50.30 2.57 -23.41
N PRO A 443 -51.36 3.38 -23.64
CA PRO A 443 -52.21 3.90 -22.58
C PRO A 443 -52.66 2.75 -21.68
N VAL A 444 -52.42 2.91 -20.38
CA VAL A 444 -52.72 1.93 -19.34
C VAL A 444 -54.17 1.46 -19.49
N PRO A 445 -54.44 0.18 -19.82
CA PRO A 445 -55.79 -0.35 -19.80
C PRO A 445 -56.32 -0.32 -18.38
N VAL A 446 -57.55 0.18 -18.22
CA VAL A 446 -58.30 0.18 -16.96
C VAL A 446 -58.34 -1.25 -16.40
N PRO A 447 -58.11 -1.46 -15.07
CA PRO A 447 -58.05 -2.81 -14.50
C PRO A 447 -59.42 -3.50 -14.60
N VAL A 448 -59.45 -4.65 -15.29
CA VAL A 448 -60.56 -5.59 -15.21
C VAL A 448 -60.40 -6.42 -13.92
N PRO A 449 -61.47 -6.67 -13.14
CA PRO A 449 -61.39 -7.44 -11.90
C PRO A 449 -60.95 -8.89 -12.16
N ALA A 450 -60.01 -9.38 -11.34
CA ALA A 450 -59.47 -10.72 -11.42
C ALA A 450 -60.52 -11.79 -11.06
N PRO A 451 -60.62 -12.91 -11.82
CA PRO A 451 -61.34 -14.10 -11.40
C PRO A 451 -60.53 -14.96 -10.41
N ALA A 452 -61.27 -15.71 -9.61
CA ALA A 452 -60.83 -16.50 -8.45
C ALA A 452 -59.78 -17.61 -8.76
N PRO A 453 -58.99 -18.02 -7.75
CA PRO A 453 -57.90 -18.99 -7.93
C PRO A 453 -58.43 -20.43 -8.03
N GLY A 454 -58.17 -21.06 -9.18
CA GLY A 454 -58.33 -22.50 -9.39
C GLY A 454 -57.15 -23.29 -8.82
N THR A 455 -57.49 -24.41 -8.18
CA THR A 455 -56.60 -25.40 -7.58
C THR A 455 -55.78 -26.14 -8.65
N ASN A 456 -54.49 -26.39 -8.39
CA ASN A 456 -53.66 -27.28 -9.21
C ASN A 456 -52.97 -28.35 -8.34
N PRO A 457 -52.78 -29.58 -8.86
CA PRO A 457 -52.48 -30.77 -8.06
C PRO A 457 -50.98 -31.08 -7.92
N ALA A 458 -50.72 -32.09 -7.10
CA ALA A 458 -49.45 -32.56 -6.54
C ALA A 458 -48.31 -32.88 -7.53
N PRO A 459 -47.04 -32.74 -7.11
CA PRO A 459 -45.89 -33.17 -7.90
C PRO A 459 -45.56 -34.66 -7.69
N ALA A 460 -45.27 -35.34 -8.80
CA ALA A 460 -44.78 -36.70 -8.87
C ALA A 460 -43.30 -36.80 -8.42
N ARG A 461 -42.98 -37.92 -7.79
CA ARG A 461 -41.63 -38.31 -7.35
C ARG A 461 -40.74 -38.68 -8.53
N THR A 462 -39.56 -38.08 -8.63
CA THR A 462 -38.47 -38.51 -9.50
C THR A 462 -37.44 -39.32 -8.71
N THR A 463 -37.11 -40.50 -9.23
CA THR A 463 -36.09 -41.43 -8.76
C THR A 463 -34.69 -40.95 -9.17
N GLY A 464 -33.72 -41.02 -8.25
CA GLY A 464 -32.33 -40.66 -8.49
C GLY A 464 -31.52 -41.81 -9.12
N PRO A 465 -30.41 -41.50 -9.82
CA PRO A 465 -29.46 -42.51 -10.26
C PRO A 465 -28.27 -42.67 -9.31
N ALA A 466 -27.78 -43.92 -9.25
CA ALA A 466 -26.66 -44.43 -8.45
C ALA A 466 -25.27 -43.95 -8.94
N PRO A 467 -24.23 -44.00 -8.08
CA PRO A 467 -22.88 -43.56 -8.43
C PRO A 467 -22.05 -44.64 -9.13
N ALA A 468 -21.20 -44.22 -10.06
CA ALA A 468 -20.18 -45.02 -10.75
C ALA A 468 -18.84 -45.02 -9.98
N PRO A 469 -17.97 -46.02 -10.17
CA PRO A 469 -16.85 -46.30 -9.27
C PRO A 469 -15.55 -45.56 -9.62
N ALA A 470 -14.73 -45.37 -8.59
CA ALA A 470 -13.40 -44.77 -8.61
C ALA A 470 -12.36 -45.64 -9.32
N LEU A 471 -11.52 -45.01 -10.15
CA LEU A 471 -10.31 -45.59 -10.73
C LEU A 471 -9.08 -44.98 -10.06
N ALA A 472 -8.19 -45.86 -9.57
CA ALA A 472 -6.88 -45.52 -9.03
C ALA A 472 -5.86 -45.35 -10.18
N PRO A 473 -4.89 -44.41 -10.09
CA PRO A 473 -3.75 -44.41 -11.00
C PRO A 473 -2.53 -45.12 -10.39
N SER A 474 -2.00 -46.05 -11.18
CA SER A 474 -0.70 -46.72 -11.04
C SER A 474 0.43 -45.71 -11.27
N SER A 475 1.36 -45.63 -10.32
CA SER A 475 2.60 -44.84 -10.45
C SER A 475 3.66 -45.64 -11.19
N ALA A 476 4.16 -45.10 -12.30
CA ALA A 476 5.37 -45.58 -12.97
C ALA A 476 6.49 -44.59 -12.66
N GLU A 477 7.53 -45.09 -12.00
CA GLU A 477 8.76 -44.38 -11.67
C GLU A 477 9.53 -44.02 -12.93
N VAL A 478 9.90 -42.74 -13.08
CA VAL A 478 10.91 -42.29 -14.03
C VAL A 478 12.05 -41.65 -13.25
N SER A 479 13.14 -42.40 -13.16
CA SER A 479 14.43 -41.98 -12.62
C SER A 479 15.15 -41.11 -13.66
N THR A 480 15.48 -39.87 -13.30
CA THR A 480 16.43 -39.05 -14.06
C THR A 480 17.55 -38.54 -13.15
N ARG A 481 18.77 -38.90 -13.56
CA ARG A 481 20.05 -38.58 -12.91
C ARG A 481 20.39 -37.10 -13.06
N VAL A 482 20.92 -36.53 -11.98
CA VAL A 482 21.57 -35.21 -11.92
C VAL A 482 23.04 -35.35 -12.35
N PRO A 483 23.58 -34.47 -13.22
CA PRO A 483 25.02 -34.29 -13.37
C PRO A 483 25.53 -33.17 -12.44
N THR A 484 26.63 -33.49 -11.78
CA THR A 484 27.42 -32.66 -10.87
C THR A 484 28.55 -31.93 -11.63
N ALA A 485 29.04 -30.85 -11.02
CA ALA A 485 30.35 -30.20 -11.16
C ALA A 485 30.45 -28.91 -12.02
N GLY A 486 31.03 -27.87 -11.41
CA GLY A 486 31.33 -26.58 -12.07
C GLY A 486 32.00 -25.54 -11.17
N ALA A 487 33.18 -25.89 -10.64
CA ALA A 487 34.27 -25.07 -10.06
C ALA A 487 34.08 -23.57 -9.75
N ALA A 488 34.34 -23.24 -8.48
CA ALA A 488 34.56 -21.90 -7.95
C ALA A 488 35.93 -21.32 -8.36
N ARG A 489 35.98 -20.04 -8.76
CA ARG A 489 37.22 -19.24 -8.87
C ARG A 489 37.26 -18.23 -7.73
N THR A 490 38.27 -18.39 -6.89
CA THR A 490 38.68 -17.49 -5.80
C THR A 490 39.40 -16.27 -6.37
N LEU A 491 38.93 -15.07 -6.05
CA LEU A 491 39.62 -13.81 -6.32
C LEU A 491 40.15 -13.25 -5.00
N ARG A 492 41.48 -13.14 -4.91
CA ARG A 492 42.23 -12.58 -3.78
C ARG A 492 42.04 -11.07 -3.69
N ALA A 493 41.63 -10.58 -2.53
CA ALA A 493 41.65 -9.16 -2.18
C ALA A 493 43.06 -8.73 -1.71
N ARG A 494 43.51 -7.56 -2.17
CA ARG A 494 44.76 -6.89 -1.79
C ARG A 494 44.55 -6.10 -0.49
N THR A 495 45.49 -6.26 0.42
CA THR A 495 45.63 -5.55 1.70
C THR A 495 46.28 -4.18 1.50
N LEU A 496 45.62 -3.12 1.96
CA LEU A 496 46.10 -1.77 2.27
C LEU A 496 45.22 -1.34 3.45
N GLY A 497 45.68 -0.96 4.64
CA GLY A 497 46.69 0.01 5.03
C GLY A 497 46.14 0.63 6.33
N SER A 498 46.92 0.59 7.40
CA SER A 498 46.54 0.90 8.78
C SER A 498 46.30 2.40 9.03
N SER A 499 45.17 2.76 9.65
CA SER A 499 44.86 4.10 10.18
C SER A 499 45.26 4.25 11.67
N PRO A 500 45.64 5.47 12.12
CA PRO A 500 46.02 5.77 13.49
C PRO A 500 44.81 5.89 14.45
N PRO A 501 45.02 5.80 15.78
CA PRO A 501 43.95 5.72 16.78
C PRO A 501 43.25 7.07 17.01
N ALA A 502 41.93 7.01 17.18
CA ALA A 502 41.07 8.15 17.50
C ALA A 502 41.20 8.59 18.98
N PRO A 503 41.04 9.89 19.29
CA PRO A 503 41.01 10.38 20.67
C PRO A 503 39.70 9.99 21.37
N GLY A 504 39.80 9.70 22.68
CA GLY A 504 38.67 9.21 23.50
C GLY A 504 37.54 10.24 23.69
N PRO A 505 36.33 9.77 24.07
CA PRO A 505 35.15 10.61 24.18
C PRO A 505 35.18 11.47 25.44
N LEU A 506 34.87 12.76 25.29
CA LEU A 506 34.48 13.63 26.39
C LEU A 506 33.02 13.32 26.81
N PRO A 507 32.65 13.52 28.09
CA PRO A 507 31.30 13.27 28.58
C PRO A 507 30.29 14.20 27.89
N ALA A 508 29.19 13.62 27.43
CA ALA A 508 28.13 14.32 26.70
C ALA A 508 27.44 15.36 27.58
N GLU A 509 27.44 16.63 27.17
CA GLU A 509 26.44 17.59 27.63
C GLU A 509 25.06 17.10 27.20
N VAL A 510 24.11 17.10 28.13
CA VAL A 510 22.70 16.78 27.86
C VAL A 510 22.10 17.93 27.04
N GLY A 511 22.30 17.88 25.72
CA GLY A 511 21.76 18.84 24.77
C GLY A 511 20.24 18.70 24.66
N PHE A 512 19.50 19.78 24.88
CA PHE A 512 18.07 19.83 24.61
C PHE A 512 17.83 19.65 23.10
N THR A 513 17.01 18.67 22.73
CA THR A 513 16.58 18.40 21.35
C THR A 513 15.74 19.56 20.81
N ASP A 514 15.79 19.80 19.50
CA ASP A 514 15.09 20.89 18.80
C ASP A 514 13.65 20.51 18.37
N ALA A 515 13.03 19.56 19.07
CA ALA A 515 11.73 19.01 18.70
C ALA A 515 10.56 19.99 18.86
N ASP A 516 9.60 19.93 17.91
CA ASP A 516 8.36 20.71 17.92
C ASP A 516 7.36 20.16 18.96
N VAL A 517 7.32 18.83 19.09
CA VAL A 517 6.44 18.08 19.99
C VAL A 517 7.25 17.12 20.83
N LEU A 518 7.05 17.18 22.14
CA LEU A 518 7.50 16.18 23.10
C LEU A 518 6.32 15.26 23.43
N ILE A 519 6.52 13.94 23.44
CA ILE A 519 5.50 12.99 23.90
C ILE A 519 5.89 12.43 25.25
N SER A 520 5.04 12.67 26.25
CA SER A 520 5.11 12.10 27.60
C SER A 520 4.19 10.90 27.67
N HIS A 521 4.73 9.74 28.03
CA HIS A 521 4.00 8.48 28.09
C HIS A 521 4.57 7.55 29.17
N VAL A 522 3.93 6.41 29.38
CA VAL A 522 4.52 5.27 30.09
C VAL A 522 4.83 4.14 29.12
N ALA A 523 5.72 3.22 29.49
CA ALA A 523 6.08 2.08 28.64
C ALA A 523 4.87 1.25 28.14
N ALA A 524 3.81 1.15 28.94
CA ALA A 524 2.57 0.46 28.56
C ALA A 524 1.87 1.09 27.34
N ASP A 525 2.09 2.38 27.08
CA ASP A 525 1.46 3.13 25.98
C ASP A 525 2.33 3.20 24.71
N GLN A 526 3.48 2.49 24.66
CA GLN A 526 4.46 2.64 23.57
C GLN A 526 3.85 2.44 22.17
N THR A 527 2.90 1.50 22.03
CA THR A 527 2.24 1.28 20.73
C THR A 527 1.47 2.51 20.25
N TRP A 528 0.82 3.24 21.16
CA TRP A 528 0.14 4.50 20.84
C TRP A 528 1.13 5.61 20.54
N VAL A 529 2.24 5.67 21.27
CA VAL A 529 3.31 6.65 21.06
C VAL A 529 3.93 6.50 19.68
N ASP A 530 4.24 5.26 19.27
CA ASP A 530 4.78 4.96 17.94
C ASP A 530 3.80 5.39 16.85
N TRP A 531 2.51 5.07 17.03
CA TRP A 531 1.46 5.45 16.09
C TRP A 531 1.30 6.97 15.98
N ILE A 532 1.19 7.68 17.12
CA ILE A 532 1.07 9.15 17.15
C ILE A 532 2.32 9.80 16.54
N THR A 533 3.51 9.33 16.92
CA THR A 533 4.80 9.82 16.39
C THR A 533 4.84 9.68 14.89
N TRP A 534 4.51 8.49 14.37
CA TRP A 534 4.51 8.22 12.93
C TRP A 534 3.60 9.20 12.16
N HIS A 535 2.37 9.41 12.64
CA HIS A 535 1.41 10.30 11.97
C HIS A 535 1.83 11.77 12.06
N LEU A 536 2.39 12.20 13.19
CA LEU A 536 2.88 13.57 13.35
C LEU A 536 4.12 13.83 12.50
N GLU A 537 5.06 12.89 12.45
CA GLU A 537 6.23 12.97 11.56
C GLU A 537 5.81 12.96 10.09
N ALA A 538 4.83 12.13 9.70
CA ALA A 538 4.25 12.13 8.36
C ALA A 538 3.60 13.47 8.02
N ALA A 539 2.97 14.12 9.00
CA ALA A 539 2.44 15.48 8.88
C ALA A 539 3.53 16.58 8.95
N GLY A 540 4.80 16.22 9.11
CA GLY A 540 5.96 17.11 9.05
C GLY A 540 6.45 17.67 10.39
N TRP A 541 5.96 17.16 11.53
CA TRP A 541 6.39 17.58 12.86
C TRP A 541 7.69 16.88 13.28
N GLN A 542 8.58 17.57 14.01
CA GLN A 542 9.68 16.93 14.72
C GLN A 542 9.19 16.46 16.09
N VAL A 543 9.16 15.15 16.29
CA VAL A 543 8.64 14.52 17.51
C VAL A 543 9.81 13.92 18.30
N ASP A 544 9.86 14.19 19.60
CA ASP A 544 10.75 13.55 20.56
C ASP A 544 9.89 12.82 21.60
N ALA A 545 9.82 11.49 21.50
CA ALA A 545 9.12 10.65 22.46
C ALA A 545 10.09 10.24 23.57
N ARG A 546 9.75 10.54 24.81
CA ARG A 546 10.56 10.19 25.98
C ARG A 546 9.79 9.23 26.87
N ASP A 547 10.43 8.10 27.16
CA ASP A 547 9.97 7.16 28.19
C ASP A 547 10.28 7.71 29.59
N GLU A 548 9.64 8.82 29.90
CA GLU A 548 9.70 9.48 31.19
C GLU A 548 8.26 9.60 31.71
N ALA A 549 7.78 8.56 32.41
CA ALA A 549 6.75 8.78 33.42
C ALA A 549 7.26 9.94 34.29
N PRO A 550 6.47 11.00 34.56
CA PRO A 550 7.03 12.24 35.05
C PRO A 550 7.71 12.02 36.41
N GLN A 551 9.03 11.86 36.40
CA GLN A 551 9.86 12.12 37.57
C GLN A 551 10.09 13.63 37.62
N LEU A 552 9.03 14.36 37.97
CA LEU A 552 9.09 15.80 38.20
C LEU A 552 9.58 16.06 39.63
N THR A 553 10.77 15.57 39.97
CA THR A 553 11.40 16.06 41.20
C THR A 553 11.79 17.53 41.00
N ALA A 554 11.22 18.41 41.82
CA ALA A 554 11.49 19.86 41.86
C ALA A 554 12.98 20.25 42.09
N ALA A 555 13.90 19.29 42.15
CA ALA A 555 15.29 19.47 42.56
C ALA A 555 16.27 19.85 41.43
N GLN A 556 15.86 19.91 40.16
CA GLN A 556 16.77 20.28 39.05
C GLN A 556 16.57 21.68 38.46
N SER A 557 15.73 22.52 39.06
CA SER A 557 15.58 23.93 38.65
C SER A 557 16.19 24.89 39.68
N THR A 558 17.52 25.01 39.71
CA THR A 558 18.17 26.19 40.29
C THR A 558 18.23 27.32 39.25
N ALA A 559 17.05 27.83 38.87
CA ALA A 559 16.92 29.07 38.13
C ALA A 559 17.01 30.26 39.10
N ALA A 560 18.23 30.64 39.48
CA ALA A 560 18.51 31.89 40.20
C ALA A 560 19.43 32.85 39.43
N GLN A 561 19.71 32.59 38.15
CA GLN A 561 20.54 33.48 37.33
C GLN A 561 19.96 33.59 35.92
N SER A 562 19.02 34.53 35.72
CA SER A 562 18.84 35.34 34.50
C SER A 562 17.43 35.93 34.44
N THR A 563 17.12 36.84 35.35
CA THR A 563 15.86 37.61 35.37
C THR A 563 15.92 38.90 34.53
N ALA A 564 17.03 39.18 33.83
CA ALA A 564 17.23 40.47 33.16
C ALA A 564 17.09 40.45 31.61
N ALA A 565 16.78 39.31 30.97
CA ALA A 565 16.71 39.20 29.50
C ALA A 565 15.30 39.10 28.89
N TRP A 566 14.22 39.20 29.68
CA TRP A 566 12.89 38.68 29.29
C TRP A 566 11.84 39.70 28.80
N LEU A 567 12.21 40.95 28.49
CA LEU A 567 11.28 41.98 28.00
C LEU A 567 11.20 42.10 26.46
N SER A 568 11.48 41.03 25.71
CA SER A 568 11.09 40.92 24.30
C SER A 568 10.11 39.76 24.13
N PRO A 569 8.99 39.92 23.40
CA PRO A 569 8.05 38.83 23.20
C PRO A 569 8.76 37.66 22.49
N PRO A 570 8.66 36.42 23.00
CA PRO A 570 9.38 35.30 22.41
C PRO A 570 8.83 35.00 21.01
N ARG A 571 9.72 35.09 20.01
CA ARG A 571 9.47 34.77 18.59
C ARG A 571 9.68 33.29 18.24
N GLN A 572 9.85 32.40 19.24
CA GLN A 572 10.09 30.98 18.99
C GLN A 572 8.78 30.18 19.02
N PRO A 573 8.62 29.17 18.14
CA PRO A 573 7.45 28.28 18.19
C PRO A 573 7.36 27.65 19.58
N ARG A 574 6.19 27.75 20.22
CA ARG A 574 5.94 27.14 21.52
C ARG A 574 6.07 25.62 21.37
N ARG A 575 7.08 25.04 22.00
CA ARG A 575 7.20 23.58 22.13
C ARG A 575 5.94 23.04 22.78
N ARG A 576 5.40 21.96 22.24
CA ARG A 576 4.19 21.31 22.77
C ARG A 576 4.55 20.01 23.46
N THR A 577 3.78 19.66 24.47
CA THR A 577 3.91 18.37 25.15
C THR A 577 2.60 17.62 25.02
N LEU A 578 2.60 16.53 24.24
CA LEU A 578 1.50 15.58 24.19
C LEU A 578 1.64 14.62 25.36
N ILE A 579 0.56 14.46 26.14
CA ILE A 579 0.49 13.50 27.22
C ILE A 579 -0.41 12.37 26.74
N VAL A 580 0.16 11.18 26.52
CA VAL A 580 -0.63 9.99 26.16
C VAL A 580 -1.33 9.51 27.42
N LEU A 581 -2.64 9.76 27.49
CA LEU A 581 -3.44 9.54 28.69
C LEU A 581 -4.16 8.19 28.60
N SER A 582 -3.76 7.28 29.47
CA SER A 582 -4.33 5.94 29.66
C SER A 582 -4.49 5.62 31.15
N PRO A 583 -5.23 4.55 31.52
CA PRO A 583 -5.22 4.03 32.89
C PRO A 583 -3.81 3.71 33.42
N ALA A 584 -2.92 3.21 32.57
CA ALA A 584 -1.54 2.89 32.94
C ALA A 584 -0.73 4.16 33.24
N TYR A 585 -0.89 5.21 32.42
CA TYR A 585 -0.29 6.51 32.68
C TYR A 585 -0.74 7.08 34.03
N LEU A 586 -2.05 7.05 34.31
CA LEU A 586 -2.62 7.54 35.58
C LEU A 586 -2.13 6.74 36.78
N ALA A 587 -1.98 5.42 36.66
CA ALA A 587 -1.46 4.56 37.71
C ALA A 587 0.01 4.86 38.03
N ALA A 588 0.81 5.21 37.01
CA ALA A 588 2.23 5.54 37.16
C ALA A 588 2.49 6.94 37.76
N LEU A 589 1.47 7.81 37.84
CA LEU A 589 1.61 9.13 38.46
C LEU A 589 1.89 8.98 39.97
N PRO A 590 3.02 9.52 40.48
CA PRO A 590 3.35 9.50 41.90
C PRO A 590 2.23 10.09 42.74
N ALA A 591 2.00 9.55 43.94
CA ALA A 591 0.91 10.02 44.81
C ALA A 591 1.03 11.52 45.17
N ALA A 592 2.24 12.05 45.34
CA ALA A 592 2.49 13.47 45.57
C ALA A 592 2.21 14.32 44.32
N ASP A 593 2.55 13.80 43.15
CA ASP A 593 2.22 14.39 41.85
C ASP A 593 0.77 14.10 41.45
N ARG A 594 -0.10 13.61 42.35
CA ARG A 594 -1.57 13.57 42.16
C ARG A 594 -2.25 14.87 42.58
N ASP A 595 -1.60 15.66 43.43
CA ASP A 595 -2.22 16.84 44.04
C ASP A 595 -1.83 18.16 43.36
N GLU A 596 -0.64 18.28 42.74
CA GLU A 596 -0.25 19.50 42.00
C GLU A 596 0.68 19.18 40.81
N PRO A 597 0.27 19.46 39.55
CA PRO A 597 1.08 19.09 38.39
C PRO A 597 2.17 20.11 38.05
N ALA A 598 3.42 19.67 37.95
CA ALA A 598 4.53 20.57 37.56
C ALA A 598 4.50 21.06 36.09
N TRP A 599 3.51 20.64 35.30
CA TRP A 599 3.35 21.06 33.90
C TRP A 599 2.78 22.49 33.76
N SER A 600 1.99 22.94 34.74
CA SER A 600 1.43 24.31 34.76
C SER A 600 2.49 25.39 35.02
N ALA A 601 3.67 24.99 35.49
CA ALA A 601 4.72 25.88 35.96
C ALA A 601 5.86 26.13 34.96
N ARG A 602 5.83 25.58 33.73
CA ARG A 602 6.84 25.87 32.70
C ARG A 602 6.35 26.95 31.73
N PRO A 603 6.83 28.21 31.85
CA PRO A 603 6.47 29.26 30.91
C PRO A 603 6.86 28.88 29.48
N GLY A 604 5.89 28.83 28.56
CA GLY A 604 6.14 28.65 27.13
C GLY A 604 5.92 27.25 26.55
N CYS A 605 5.56 26.24 27.36
CA CYS A 605 5.13 24.92 26.85
C CYS A 605 3.60 24.79 26.92
N ALA A 606 2.96 24.37 25.83
CA ALA A 606 1.53 24.04 25.83
C ALA A 606 1.35 22.52 25.94
N ALA A 607 0.67 22.07 26.98
CA ALA A 607 0.32 20.66 27.16
C ALA A 607 -0.99 20.34 26.42
N VAL A 608 -1.08 19.13 25.87
CA VAL A 608 -2.29 18.57 25.24
C VAL A 608 -2.44 17.13 25.69
N LEU A 609 -3.64 16.74 26.11
CA LEU A 609 -3.96 15.37 26.47
C LEU A 609 -4.38 14.59 25.22
N VAL A 610 -3.76 13.45 24.96
CA VAL A 610 -4.22 12.52 23.92
C VAL A 610 -4.75 11.28 24.62
N ARG A 611 -6.08 11.18 24.74
CA ARG A 611 -6.70 10.06 25.45
C ARG A 611 -6.80 8.86 24.52
N VAL A 612 -6.15 7.77 24.89
CA VAL A 612 -6.02 6.57 24.03
C VAL A 612 -6.81 5.36 24.54
N GLU A 613 -7.22 5.39 25.81
CA GLU A 613 -8.07 4.38 26.44
C GLU A 613 -9.14 5.03 27.33
N PRO A 614 -10.25 4.33 27.64
CA PRO A 614 -11.26 4.85 28.55
C PRO A 614 -10.66 5.14 29.94
N CYS A 615 -10.47 6.42 30.24
CA CYS A 615 -10.06 6.91 31.56
C CYS A 615 -10.62 8.31 31.81
N GLU A 616 -10.95 8.60 33.06
CA GLU A 616 -11.31 9.95 33.48
C GLU A 616 -10.04 10.75 33.80
N PRO A 617 -9.75 11.85 33.09
CA PRO A 617 -8.67 12.75 33.47
C PRO A 617 -8.96 13.28 34.88
N PRO A 618 -7.99 13.26 35.81
CA PRO A 618 -8.15 13.91 37.11
C PRO A 618 -8.53 15.38 36.94
N GLU A 619 -9.31 15.93 37.87
CA GLU A 619 -9.82 17.32 37.82
C GLU A 619 -8.73 18.36 37.51
N ARG A 620 -7.49 18.14 37.94
CA ARG A 620 -6.34 19.02 37.66
C ARG A 620 -5.88 19.05 36.19
N LEU A 621 -6.23 18.02 35.41
CA LEU A 621 -6.03 17.98 33.97
C LEU A 621 -7.25 18.58 33.25
N ALA A 622 -8.33 18.91 33.97
CA ALA A 622 -9.48 19.58 33.40
C ALA A 622 -9.06 20.98 32.93
N GLY A 623 -9.43 21.31 31.69
CA GLY A 623 -9.06 22.57 31.04
C GLY A 623 -7.78 22.51 30.21
N ILE A 624 -7.02 21.42 30.23
CA ILE A 624 -5.98 21.18 29.22
C ILE A 624 -6.68 20.77 27.91
N GLU A 625 -6.22 21.28 26.76
CA GLU A 625 -6.74 20.86 25.45
C GLU A 625 -6.61 19.32 25.33
N SER A 626 -7.65 18.66 24.84
CA SER A 626 -7.65 17.20 24.68
C SER A 626 -8.01 16.76 23.27
N VAL A 627 -7.39 15.65 22.85
CA VAL A 627 -7.69 14.88 21.66
C VAL A 627 -8.12 13.51 22.14
N ASP A 628 -9.38 13.16 21.91
CA ASP A 628 -9.93 11.88 22.34
C ASP A 628 -9.90 10.87 21.20
N LEU A 629 -9.12 9.81 21.37
CA LEU A 629 -9.00 8.70 20.42
C LEU A 629 -9.79 7.46 20.88
N VAL A 630 -10.42 7.52 22.05
CA VAL A 630 -11.10 6.38 22.69
C VAL A 630 -12.29 5.92 21.86
N GLY A 631 -12.31 4.62 21.53
CA GLY A 631 -13.41 4.00 20.79
C GLY A 631 -13.46 4.37 19.30
N LEU A 632 -12.51 5.18 18.82
CA LEU A 632 -12.39 5.51 17.40
C LEU A 632 -11.70 4.37 16.65
N GLY A 633 -12.19 4.08 15.45
CA GLY A 633 -11.41 3.30 14.49
C GLY A 633 -10.19 4.09 14.04
N GLU A 634 -9.17 3.41 13.51
CA GLU A 634 -7.93 4.05 13.05
C GLU A 634 -8.14 5.26 12.11
N PRO A 635 -9.06 5.23 11.12
CA PRO A 635 -9.31 6.39 10.25
C PRO A 635 -9.84 7.62 11.00
N ASP A 636 -10.73 7.41 11.97
CA ASP A 636 -11.35 8.49 12.74
C ASP A 636 -10.34 9.05 13.77
N ALA A 637 -9.56 8.16 14.40
CA ALA A 637 -8.46 8.55 15.27
C ALA A 637 -7.42 9.39 14.53
N LEU A 638 -7.05 8.99 13.31
CA LEU A 638 -6.15 9.76 12.45
C LEU A 638 -6.74 11.12 12.11
N THR A 639 -8.03 11.17 11.77
CA THR A 639 -8.74 12.42 11.48
C THR A 639 -8.70 13.38 12.68
N ALA A 640 -8.94 12.86 13.88
CA ALA A 640 -8.89 13.63 15.13
C ALA A 640 -7.48 14.16 15.43
N LEU A 641 -6.45 13.31 15.34
CA LEU A 641 -5.05 13.68 15.56
C LEU A 641 -4.58 14.71 14.52
N ALA A 642 -4.90 14.50 13.24
CA ALA A 642 -4.58 15.43 12.16
C ALA A 642 -5.31 16.78 12.31
N ALA A 643 -6.56 16.77 12.80
CA ALA A 643 -7.30 17.99 13.09
C ALA A 643 -6.63 18.80 14.19
N TRP A 644 -6.16 18.14 15.26
CA TRP A 644 -5.37 18.79 16.30
C TRP A 644 -4.06 19.35 15.74
N ALA A 645 -3.28 18.53 15.02
CA ALA A 645 -2.00 18.94 14.45
C ALA A 645 -2.17 20.19 13.56
N ARG A 646 -3.25 20.26 12.75
CA ARG A 646 -3.56 21.44 11.94
C ARG A 646 -3.80 22.70 12.79
N ARG A 647 -4.56 22.62 13.87
CA ARG A 647 -4.79 23.76 14.79
C ARG A 647 -3.50 24.16 15.52
N ALA A 648 -2.74 23.18 15.99
CA ALA A 648 -1.45 23.42 16.62
C ALA A 648 -0.47 24.16 15.68
N GLY A 649 -0.46 23.80 14.39
CA GLY A 649 0.38 24.46 13.38
C GLY A 649 -0.05 25.89 13.03
N SER A 650 -1.33 26.24 13.13
CA SER A 650 -1.81 27.60 12.79
C SER A 650 -1.53 28.64 13.87
N GLY A 651 -1.26 28.20 15.11
CA GLY A 651 -1.07 29.10 16.24
C GLY A 651 -2.38 29.70 16.77
N ASP A 652 -3.53 29.22 16.28
CA ASP A 652 -4.83 29.62 16.81
C ASP A 652 -4.99 29.09 18.24
N PRO A 653 -5.37 29.92 19.22
CA PRO A 653 -5.82 29.43 20.51
C PRO A 653 -7.09 28.60 20.30
N ALA A 654 -7.21 27.48 21.02
CA ALA A 654 -8.45 26.72 21.08
C ALA A 654 -9.61 27.63 21.58
N PRO A 655 -10.85 27.44 21.07
CA PRO A 655 -12.01 28.20 21.52
C PRO A 655 -12.35 27.98 22.99
#